data_AF-A0A2V8K9Z0-F1
#
_entry.id   AF-A0A2V8K9Z0-F1
#
_cell.length_a   1.000
_cell.length_b   1.000
_cell.length_c   1.000
_cell.angle_alpha   90.00
_cell.angle_beta   90.00
_cell.angle_gamma   90.00
#
_symmetry.space_group_name_H-M   'P 1'
#
loop_
_entity.id
_entity.type
_entity.pdbx_description
1 polymer ?
#
loop_
_entity_poly.entity_id
_entity_poly.type
_entity_poly.pdbx_seq_one_letter_code
_entity_poly.pdbx_strand_id
1 'polypeptide(L)'
;ANSTQWEIATMEVAPQNVPTFRHLVFNLQESVHYFVDARGNRSREFTIDVADLPRVEKVDYTYHYPAYTGLAVKKEENATDIAALKGTEVEVTVTGSQLLSGGRLVFADGKSVSLQPSGERMVTGRVTVDRTTTFRIELTNTNRAKYLGLEEYSMEALDDQKPIVEFTKPGRDTKATKVEEVFTELRAEDDFGVRQLELYYSVNGGPEQKVDLFASKGEHPKEISAGHTFFLEEYDLQPGDLITYYGKAVDTRNPANTVSTDIYFIEVRPFGREYRQGQQGGGGGGGGDQDDSTEALSRRQKEIIAATHKLVNNKDKFKEKEWKDNIHAISTNQSKLAEQTTTVLQRMSRRGLTSQDKTIKQLSENLKAAIDQMNPAADQLKAENAQAAEPFEQKALQYLMRAEALFNEIQVTMGGGGGGGGGARQSAEDLADLFELELDQNKNQYETLQRGEMNKGSQAIDEALQKLKELAERQQKLMQRRAQQQQGPGGGGSDQMSAQDLQKETERLARQLDKLSRENNDRQMADVSRALQQAARNMQQQAQGGNSQQQEQAAQQALEQLNRAQRLLNQGRGGSMDDRLAKLQEQAKKLKEQQSKIADETQQLANKPGAAGDAHRRAQEINQQKDGVGSELKSMTNELESLSNSQENREAANKARAATNTIKGQQLQNRIEQGHQILENATTQNGYFGYAAQNERAIEKGLDDVQKQIGQAASAANNSEEKKQQNALNQLSETLQRAESMQRRLQSLQNQPGQQGQQQNQQAQQGQQGQQGQRGQQGQQQGQQGQQGQQGQQGQQGQQGQQGQQGQQGQQGQQGQQGQQGQAQGGGQQGDTRNPQGGLPGGPVYNGGDATGPGSYDPRQWQREFQQRLNEIREIQNGLGRNDPVSRELEQVAGALQGLIQNSRAGGNPQAIEKMAQQILDPLRGIELELSRSLQLLLAKENIRSAQEDEIPQGYQKLVEEYYKKLSNPNSKQ
;
A
#
# COMPACT_ATOMS: atom_id res chain seq x y z
N ALA A 1 6.13 -6.39 -89.59
CA ALA A 1 7.56 -6.02 -89.45
C ALA A 1 7.59 -4.62 -88.85
N ASN A 2 7.61 -4.53 -87.51
CA ASN A 2 7.61 -3.25 -86.82
C ASN A 2 8.98 -2.59 -86.97
N SER A 3 8.97 -1.36 -87.47
CA SER A 3 10.13 -0.50 -87.62
C SER A 3 10.75 -0.18 -86.27
N THR A 4 11.97 -0.66 -86.03
CA THR A 4 12.84 -0.24 -84.93
C THR A 4 13.34 1.18 -85.23
N GLN A 5 12.56 2.20 -84.84
CA GLN A 5 13.02 3.58 -84.83
C GLN A 5 14.00 3.75 -83.66
N TRP A 6 15.28 3.87 -83.98
CA TRP A 6 16.32 4.18 -83.01
C TRP A 6 16.39 5.70 -82.81
N GLU A 7 16.33 6.13 -81.55
CA GLU A 7 16.46 7.54 -81.18
C GLU A 7 17.95 7.89 -80.97
N ILE A 8 18.40 8.99 -81.57
CA ILE A 8 19.81 9.40 -81.54
C ILE A 8 20.00 10.43 -80.43
N ALA A 9 20.89 10.12 -79.49
CA ALA A 9 21.22 11.02 -78.40
C ALA A 9 22.74 11.29 -78.36
N THR A 10 23.11 12.57 -78.27
CA THR A 10 24.52 13.00 -78.26
C THR A 10 25.13 12.77 -76.88
N MET A 11 26.29 12.13 -76.82
CA MET A 11 27.06 11.97 -75.59
C MET A 11 28.00 13.15 -75.38
N GLU A 12 28.12 13.62 -74.13
CA GLU A 12 29.04 14.70 -73.74
C GLU A 12 30.35 14.14 -73.20
N VAL A 13 31.45 14.90 -73.32
CA VAL A 13 32.73 14.51 -72.74
C VAL A 13 32.68 14.70 -71.23
N ALA A 14 32.96 13.65 -70.46
CA ALA A 14 32.94 13.71 -69.00
C ALA A 14 34.12 14.57 -68.49
N PRO A 15 33.94 15.34 -67.40
CA PRO A 15 34.91 16.34 -66.94
C PRO A 15 36.15 15.77 -66.22
N GLN A 16 36.44 14.47 -66.31
CA GLN A 16 37.65 13.88 -65.71
C GLN A 16 38.68 13.55 -66.79
N ASN A 17 39.98 13.61 -66.44
CA ASN A 17 41.17 13.55 -67.32
C ASN A 17 41.38 12.24 -68.12
N VAL A 18 40.30 11.52 -68.45
CA VAL A 18 40.24 10.33 -69.30
C VAL A 18 39.11 10.56 -70.31
N PRO A 19 39.32 10.37 -71.63
CA PRO A 19 38.32 10.64 -72.67
C PRO A 19 37.16 9.64 -72.56
N THR A 20 36.23 9.96 -71.67
CA THR A 20 35.02 9.18 -71.41
C THR A 20 33.82 10.01 -71.84
N PHE A 21 32.90 9.38 -72.57
CA PHE A 21 31.67 10.02 -73.02
C PHE A 21 30.53 9.60 -72.10
N ARG A 22 29.67 10.53 -71.70
CA ARG A 22 28.51 10.29 -70.83
C ARG A 22 27.25 10.82 -71.49
N HIS A 23 26.17 10.05 -71.40
CA HIS A 23 24.82 10.52 -71.68
C HIS A 23 23.92 10.07 -70.53
N LEU A 24 23.09 10.98 -70.02
CA LEU A 24 22.15 10.71 -68.92
C LEU A 24 20.78 10.45 -69.51
N VAL A 25 20.25 9.25 -69.29
CA VAL A 25 18.89 8.89 -69.70
C VAL A 25 17.97 9.10 -68.51
N PHE A 26 16.95 9.93 -68.67
CA PHE A 26 16.00 10.26 -67.61
C PHE A 26 14.68 9.50 -67.81
N ASN A 27 14.05 9.10 -66.69
CA ASN A 27 12.70 8.53 -66.66
C ASN A 27 12.50 7.29 -67.56
N LEU A 28 13.42 6.32 -67.47
CA LEU A 28 13.30 5.03 -68.17
C LEU A 28 12.13 4.22 -67.57
N GLN A 29 11.04 4.07 -68.33
CA GLN A 29 9.83 3.34 -67.90
C GLN A 29 9.76 1.91 -68.46
N GLU A 30 10.49 1.61 -69.54
CA GLU A 30 10.52 0.32 -70.21
C GLU A 30 11.98 -0.09 -70.49
N SER A 31 12.25 -1.39 -70.68
CA SER A 31 13.59 -1.85 -71.06
C SER A 31 14.01 -1.24 -72.40
N VAL A 32 15.22 -0.69 -72.46
CA VAL A 32 15.75 -0.02 -73.66
C VAL A 32 17.01 -0.72 -74.13
N HIS A 33 17.06 -1.04 -75.41
CA HIS A 33 18.31 -1.42 -76.06
C HIS A 33 19.03 -0.15 -76.54
N TYR A 34 20.34 -0.10 -76.37
CA TYR A 34 21.18 1.00 -76.86
C TYR A 34 22.48 0.47 -77.44
N PHE A 35 23.08 1.24 -78.32
CA PHE A 35 24.44 1.02 -78.79
C PHE A 35 25.07 2.40 -78.99
N VAL A 36 26.37 2.46 -78.82
CA VAL A 36 27.16 3.66 -79.14
C VAL A 36 27.71 3.54 -80.55
N ASP A 37 27.51 4.57 -81.38
CA ASP A 37 28.16 4.72 -82.68
C ASP A 37 29.17 5.87 -82.64
N ALA A 38 30.39 5.61 -83.10
CA ALA A 38 31.42 6.62 -83.24
C ALA A 38 32.02 6.56 -84.64
N ARG A 39 31.70 7.56 -85.48
CA ARG A 39 32.19 7.68 -86.87
C ARG A 39 31.93 6.42 -87.71
N GLY A 40 30.76 5.79 -87.56
CA GLY A 40 30.36 4.60 -88.32
C GLY A 40 30.84 3.27 -87.74
N ASN A 41 31.53 3.28 -86.59
CA ASN A 41 31.84 2.07 -85.84
C ASN A 41 30.80 1.89 -84.73
N ARG A 42 29.96 0.87 -84.91
CA ARG A 42 28.91 0.49 -83.96
C ARG A 42 29.46 -0.44 -82.89
N SER A 43 29.21 -0.12 -81.63
CA SER A 43 29.44 -1.07 -80.53
C SER A 43 28.40 -2.20 -80.54
N ARG A 44 28.62 -3.23 -79.72
CA ARG A 44 27.60 -4.25 -79.46
C ARG A 44 26.34 -3.60 -78.89
N GLU A 45 25.20 -4.20 -79.15
CA GLU A 45 23.95 -3.80 -78.51
C GLU A 45 24.01 -4.13 -77.02
N PHE A 46 23.68 -3.13 -76.21
CA PHE A 46 23.56 -3.21 -74.77
C PHE A 46 22.10 -3.06 -74.40
N THR A 47 21.67 -3.74 -73.35
CA THR A 47 20.28 -3.67 -72.87
C THR A 47 20.29 -3.06 -71.49
N ILE A 48 19.43 -2.07 -71.28
CA ILE A 48 19.10 -1.53 -69.96
C ILE A 48 17.73 -2.10 -69.61
N ASP A 49 17.71 -3.06 -68.70
CA ASP A 49 16.48 -3.64 -68.21
C ASP A 49 15.87 -2.76 -67.11
N VAL A 50 14.61 -2.39 -67.28
CA VAL A 50 13.83 -1.72 -66.21
C VAL A 50 13.15 -2.80 -65.39
N ALA A 51 13.65 -3.04 -64.19
CA ALA A 51 13.04 -3.97 -63.26
C ALA A 51 12.01 -3.23 -62.39
N ASP A 52 10.75 -3.63 -62.48
CA ASP A 52 9.74 -3.22 -61.51
C ASP A 52 10.00 -3.96 -60.20
N LEU A 53 10.33 -3.21 -59.15
CA LEU A 53 10.72 -3.76 -57.86
C LEU A 53 9.46 -4.13 -57.08
N PRO A 54 9.38 -5.34 -56.50
CA PRO A 54 8.24 -5.70 -55.66
C PRO A 54 8.17 -4.74 -54.47
N ARG A 55 7.00 -4.15 -54.21
CA ARG A 55 6.75 -3.29 -53.05
C ARG A 55 5.91 -4.03 -52.02
N VAL A 56 6.09 -3.69 -50.75
CA VAL A 56 5.22 -4.16 -49.67
C VAL A 56 3.88 -3.43 -49.82
N GLU A 57 2.79 -4.17 -49.99
CA GLU A 57 1.44 -3.60 -49.98
C GLU A 57 0.81 -3.69 -48.59
N LYS A 58 1.00 -4.83 -47.92
CA LYS A 58 0.42 -5.12 -46.60
C LYS A 58 1.36 -5.99 -45.78
N VAL A 59 1.33 -5.76 -44.47
CA VAL A 59 2.00 -6.61 -43.49
C VAL A 59 0.99 -6.98 -42.42
N ASP A 60 0.79 -8.29 -42.25
CA ASP A 60 -0.07 -8.86 -41.22
C ASP A 60 0.80 -9.59 -40.19
N TYR A 61 0.49 -9.39 -38.91
CA TYR A 61 1.16 -10.04 -37.79
C TYR A 61 0.21 -10.98 -37.08
N THR A 62 0.65 -12.22 -36.84
CA THR A 62 -0.05 -13.18 -35.97
C THR A 62 0.82 -13.45 -34.75
N TYR A 63 0.36 -13.02 -33.59
CA TYR A 63 1.07 -13.12 -32.32
C TYR A 63 0.71 -14.42 -31.61
N HIS A 64 1.71 -15.28 -31.43
CA HIS A 64 1.65 -16.46 -30.61
C HIS A 64 2.35 -16.17 -29.27
N TYR A 65 1.55 -15.75 -28.29
CA TYR A 65 2.05 -15.44 -26.96
C TYR A 65 2.57 -16.68 -26.23
N PRO A 66 3.55 -16.52 -25.31
CA PRO A 66 4.03 -17.63 -24.50
C PRO A 66 2.89 -18.30 -23.72
N ALA A 67 2.96 -19.62 -23.57
CA ALA A 67 1.90 -20.42 -22.95
C ALA A 67 1.52 -19.97 -21.52
N TYR A 68 2.47 -19.38 -20.78
CA TYR A 68 2.23 -18.90 -19.42
C TYR A 68 1.28 -17.70 -19.34
N THR A 69 1.18 -16.90 -20.42
CA THR A 69 0.34 -15.69 -20.45
C THR A 69 -1.15 -16.01 -20.55
N GLY A 70 -1.51 -17.23 -20.94
CA GLY A 70 -2.91 -17.64 -21.19
C GLY A 70 -3.62 -16.87 -22.31
N LEU A 71 -2.91 -16.03 -23.08
CA LEU A 71 -3.49 -15.19 -24.12
C LEU A 71 -3.79 -16.00 -25.39
N ALA A 72 -4.96 -15.74 -25.98
CA ALA A 72 -5.32 -16.29 -27.28
C ALA A 72 -4.45 -15.67 -28.39
N VAL A 73 -4.31 -16.39 -29.51
CA VAL A 73 -3.61 -15.89 -30.69
C VAL A 73 -4.28 -14.60 -31.17
N LYS A 74 -3.50 -13.52 -31.27
CA LYS A 74 -3.98 -12.21 -31.75
C LYS A 74 -3.50 -12.01 -33.19
N LYS A 75 -4.41 -11.63 -34.08
CA LYS A 75 -4.08 -11.23 -35.46
C LYS A 75 -4.23 -9.73 -35.60
N GLU A 76 -3.24 -9.07 -36.19
CA GLU A 76 -3.25 -7.65 -36.49
C GLU A 76 -2.99 -7.44 -37.97
N GLU A 77 -3.88 -6.69 -38.64
CA GLU A 77 -3.85 -6.49 -40.09
C GLU A 77 -3.34 -5.09 -40.42
N ASN A 78 -2.49 -4.99 -41.44
CA ASN A 78 -1.82 -3.73 -41.84
C ASN A 78 -1.07 -3.02 -40.70
N ALA A 79 -0.42 -3.78 -39.81
CA ALA A 79 0.38 -3.21 -38.74
C ALA A 79 1.77 -2.81 -39.26
N THR A 80 2.30 -1.70 -38.73
CA THR A 80 3.66 -1.23 -39.02
C THR A 80 4.66 -1.74 -38.01
N ASP A 81 4.30 -1.76 -36.73
CA ASP A 81 5.24 -2.03 -35.64
C ASP A 81 4.83 -3.27 -34.83
N ILE A 82 5.82 -3.95 -34.28
CA ILE A 82 5.62 -5.13 -33.44
C ILE A 82 5.88 -4.72 -31.99
N ALA A 83 4.85 -4.72 -31.15
CA ALA A 83 5.00 -4.58 -29.70
C ALA A 83 4.47 -5.84 -29.00
N ALA A 84 5.35 -6.63 -28.40
CA ALA A 84 4.96 -7.87 -27.73
C ALA A 84 5.90 -8.24 -26.58
N LEU A 85 5.42 -9.14 -25.71
CA LEU A 85 6.20 -9.65 -24.59
C LEU A 85 7.42 -10.43 -25.08
N LYS A 86 8.52 -10.35 -24.33
CA LYS A 86 9.71 -11.16 -24.60
C LYS A 86 9.38 -12.65 -24.64
N GLY A 87 9.79 -13.32 -25.72
CA GLY A 87 9.49 -14.72 -26.01
C GLY A 87 8.24 -14.95 -26.86
N THR A 88 7.49 -13.90 -27.23
CA THR A 88 6.36 -14.02 -28.17
C THR A 88 6.87 -14.39 -29.56
N GLU A 89 6.27 -15.41 -30.18
CA GLU A 89 6.53 -15.75 -31.57
C GLU A 89 5.55 -14.98 -32.47
N VAL A 90 6.08 -14.15 -33.36
CA VAL A 90 5.30 -13.36 -34.31
C VAL A 90 5.47 -13.98 -35.69
N GLU A 91 4.37 -14.43 -36.26
CA GLU A 91 4.30 -14.84 -37.66
C GLU A 91 3.99 -13.61 -38.52
N VAL A 92 4.97 -13.23 -39.34
CA VAL A 92 4.93 -12.07 -40.22
C VAL A 92 4.53 -12.54 -41.61
N THR A 93 3.37 -12.08 -42.10
CA THR A 93 2.91 -12.33 -43.47
C THR A 93 2.95 -11.04 -44.26
N VAL A 94 3.76 -11.03 -45.32
CA VAL A 94 3.94 -9.86 -46.19
C VAL A 94 3.27 -10.13 -47.53
N THR A 95 2.40 -9.21 -47.94
CA THR A 95 1.78 -9.23 -49.27
C THR A 95 2.48 -8.23 -50.17
N GLY A 96 3.02 -8.70 -51.29
CA GLY A 96 3.74 -7.87 -52.26
C GLY A 96 2.85 -7.41 -53.43
N SER A 97 3.30 -6.35 -54.13
CA SER A 97 2.66 -5.84 -55.35
C SER A 97 2.68 -6.81 -56.54
N GLN A 98 3.51 -7.85 -56.48
CA GLN A 98 3.77 -8.81 -57.57
C GLN A 98 4.01 -10.22 -57.02
N LEU A 99 4.18 -11.21 -57.91
CA LEU A 99 4.51 -12.59 -57.55
C LEU A 99 5.86 -12.66 -56.81
N LEU A 100 5.89 -13.30 -55.64
CA LEU A 100 7.08 -13.37 -54.79
C LEU A 100 7.65 -14.79 -54.78
N SER A 101 8.96 -14.94 -55.01
CA SER A 101 9.65 -16.23 -54.89
C SER A 101 10.31 -16.42 -53.51
N GLY A 102 10.33 -15.38 -52.68
CA GLY A 102 10.86 -15.42 -51.31
C GLY A 102 11.09 -14.03 -50.74
N GLY A 103 11.46 -13.96 -49.47
CA GLY A 103 11.83 -12.71 -48.81
C GLY A 103 12.75 -12.95 -47.62
N ARG A 104 13.23 -11.87 -47.01
CA ARG A 104 13.96 -11.93 -45.74
C ARG A 104 13.69 -10.68 -44.92
N LEU A 105 13.57 -10.86 -43.61
CA LEU A 105 13.63 -9.78 -42.63
C LEU A 105 15.10 -9.58 -42.28
N VAL A 106 15.61 -8.35 -42.38
CA VAL A 106 16.98 -8.01 -42.00
C VAL A 106 16.94 -7.05 -40.83
N PHE A 107 17.51 -7.48 -39.70
CA PHE A 107 17.55 -6.70 -38.46
C PHE A 107 18.75 -5.75 -38.47
N ALA A 108 18.68 -4.69 -37.66
CA ALA A 108 19.78 -3.73 -37.50
C ALA A 108 21.10 -4.35 -37.02
N ASP A 109 21.04 -5.49 -36.30
CA ASP A 109 22.23 -6.25 -35.87
C ASP A 109 22.85 -7.13 -36.98
N GLY A 110 22.31 -7.08 -38.20
CA GLY A 110 22.76 -7.83 -39.36
C GLY A 110 22.26 -9.27 -39.43
N LYS A 111 21.50 -9.75 -38.43
CA LYS A 111 20.82 -11.05 -38.51
C LYS A 111 19.68 -10.96 -39.53
N SER A 112 19.35 -12.10 -40.14
CA SER A 112 18.21 -12.15 -41.07
C SER A 112 17.37 -13.41 -40.88
N VAL A 113 16.05 -13.25 -40.94
CA VAL A 113 15.07 -14.34 -40.92
C VAL A 113 14.53 -14.52 -42.34
N SER A 114 14.57 -15.74 -42.87
CA SER A 114 14.06 -16.04 -44.21
C SER A 114 12.54 -16.13 -44.19
N LEU A 115 11.88 -15.47 -45.14
CA LEU A 115 10.45 -15.59 -45.40
C LEU A 115 10.23 -16.61 -46.53
N GLN A 116 9.37 -17.59 -46.29
CA GLN A 116 9.00 -18.62 -47.25
C GLN A 116 7.74 -18.23 -48.02
N PRO A 117 7.62 -18.58 -49.32
CA PRO A 117 6.40 -18.32 -50.08
C PRO A 117 5.23 -19.12 -49.51
N SER A 118 4.15 -18.42 -49.17
CA SER A 118 2.92 -18.96 -48.58
C SER A 118 1.71 -18.82 -49.54
N GLY A 119 1.85 -17.97 -50.56
CA GLY A 119 0.89 -17.82 -51.66
C GLY A 119 1.53 -17.13 -52.86
N GLU A 120 0.77 -16.89 -53.94
CA GLU A 120 1.32 -16.29 -55.17
C GLU A 120 2.01 -14.94 -54.94
N ARG A 121 1.46 -14.10 -54.05
CA ARG A 121 1.98 -12.77 -53.71
C ARG A 121 2.33 -12.62 -52.22
N MET A 122 2.39 -13.73 -51.49
CA MET A 122 2.51 -13.75 -50.03
C MET A 122 3.74 -14.53 -49.58
N VAL A 123 4.50 -13.95 -48.67
CA VAL A 123 5.61 -14.61 -48.00
C VAL A 123 5.42 -14.54 -46.48
N THR A 124 5.71 -15.64 -45.79
CA THR A 124 5.50 -15.78 -44.35
C THR A 124 6.79 -16.23 -43.66
N GLY A 125 7.05 -15.71 -42.46
CA GLY A 125 8.13 -16.19 -41.62
C GLY A 125 7.88 -15.89 -40.14
N ARG A 126 8.62 -16.56 -39.26
CA ARG A 126 8.45 -16.44 -37.81
C ARG A 126 9.66 -15.77 -37.18
N VAL A 127 9.40 -14.82 -36.29
CA VAL A 127 10.40 -14.15 -35.48
C VAL A 127 10.01 -14.19 -34.01
N THR A 128 10.96 -14.43 -33.13
CA THR A 128 10.76 -14.35 -31.68
C THR A 128 11.19 -12.97 -31.19
N VAL A 129 10.32 -12.31 -30.42
CA VAL A 129 10.63 -11.00 -29.81
C VAL A 129 11.53 -11.24 -28.59
N ASP A 130 12.84 -11.02 -28.72
CA ASP A 130 13.82 -11.17 -27.63
C ASP A 130 14.30 -9.82 -27.07
N ARG A 131 14.39 -8.81 -27.94
CA ARG A 131 14.89 -7.47 -27.61
C ARG A 131 14.31 -6.41 -28.54
N THR A 132 14.35 -5.16 -28.07
CA THR A 132 13.94 -4.02 -28.87
C THR A 132 14.93 -3.76 -30.01
N THR A 133 14.46 -3.76 -31.25
CA THR A 133 15.29 -3.60 -32.46
C THR A 133 14.47 -3.05 -33.63
N THR A 134 15.14 -2.70 -34.73
CA THR A 134 14.48 -2.34 -35.99
C THR A 134 14.81 -3.37 -37.07
N PHE A 135 13.89 -3.56 -38.01
CA PHE A 135 14.08 -4.47 -39.13
C PHE A 135 13.55 -3.87 -40.44
N ARG A 136 14.12 -4.32 -41.54
CA ARG A 136 13.67 -4.01 -42.90
C ARG A 136 13.24 -5.28 -43.62
N ILE A 137 12.28 -5.15 -44.52
CA ILE A 137 11.73 -6.26 -45.29
C ILE A 137 12.33 -6.24 -46.69
N GLU A 138 13.10 -7.27 -47.02
CA GLU A 138 13.61 -7.47 -48.37
C GLU A 138 12.79 -8.54 -49.11
N LEU A 139 12.27 -8.20 -50.29
CA LEU A 139 11.44 -9.09 -51.10
C LEU A 139 12.19 -9.51 -52.37
N THR A 140 12.00 -10.76 -52.79
CA THR A 140 12.56 -11.29 -54.04
C THR A 140 11.44 -11.75 -54.96
N ASN A 141 11.39 -11.17 -56.16
CA ASN A 141 10.47 -11.60 -57.21
C ASN A 141 11.05 -12.82 -57.96
N THR A 142 10.19 -13.59 -58.63
CA THR A 142 10.49 -14.70 -59.55
C THR A 142 11.61 -14.39 -60.57
N ASN A 143 11.77 -13.13 -60.99
CA ASN A 143 12.85 -12.66 -61.85
C ASN A 143 14.21 -12.43 -61.14
N ARG A 144 14.34 -12.85 -59.86
CA ARG A 144 15.50 -12.60 -58.97
C ARG A 144 15.80 -11.12 -58.67
N ALA A 145 14.92 -10.19 -59.07
CA ALA A 145 15.00 -8.80 -58.66
C ALA A 145 14.71 -8.68 -57.15
N LYS A 146 15.54 -7.90 -56.43
CA LYS A 146 15.47 -7.74 -54.98
C LYS A 146 15.05 -6.33 -54.61
N TYR A 147 13.98 -6.22 -53.83
CA TYR A 147 13.64 -5.01 -53.10
C TYR A 147 14.42 -4.97 -51.79
N LEU A 148 15.08 -3.85 -51.49
CA LEU A 148 15.99 -3.72 -50.35
C LEU A 148 15.34 -3.21 -49.06
N GLY A 149 14.02 -2.98 -49.03
CA GLY A 149 13.32 -2.53 -47.83
C GLY A 149 13.75 -1.12 -47.41
N LEU A 150 13.18 -0.09 -48.04
CA LEU A 150 13.46 1.31 -47.66
C LEU A 150 12.70 1.74 -46.40
N GLU A 151 11.63 1.03 -46.06
CA GLU A 151 10.86 1.24 -44.83
C GLU A 151 11.50 0.48 -43.67
N GLU A 152 11.75 1.20 -42.57
CA GLU A 152 12.20 0.63 -41.30
C GLU A 152 10.99 0.39 -40.41
N TYR A 153 10.87 -0.84 -39.91
CA TYR A 153 9.83 -1.25 -38.96
C TYR A 153 10.45 -1.44 -37.58
N SER A 154 9.72 -1.08 -36.52
CA SER A 154 10.19 -1.24 -35.15
C SER A 154 9.63 -2.50 -34.50
N MET A 155 10.46 -3.12 -33.65
CA MET A 155 10.09 -4.25 -32.79
C MET A 155 10.44 -3.88 -31.36
N GLU A 156 9.44 -3.75 -30.51
CA GLU A 156 9.57 -3.45 -29.09
C GLU A 156 9.31 -4.71 -28.25
N ALA A 157 10.27 -5.02 -27.37
CA ALA A 157 10.21 -6.17 -26.49
C ALA A 157 9.77 -5.74 -25.09
N LEU A 158 8.51 -5.98 -24.76
CA LEU A 158 7.92 -5.68 -23.46
C LEU A 158 8.38 -6.70 -22.41
N ASP A 159 8.71 -6.21 -21.22
CA ASP A 159 9.06 -7.03 -20.07
C ASP A 159 7.82 -7.37 -19.24
N ASP A 160 7.79 -8.61 -18.74
CA ASP A 160 6.79 -9.13 -17.81
C ASP A 160 6.97 -8.50 -16.43
N GLN A 161 5.88 -8.03 -15.83
CA GLN A 161 5.95 -7.40 -14.51
C GLN A 161 6.11 -8.46 -13.42
N LYS A 162 6.75 -8.11 -12.31
CA LYS A 162 6.84 -9.01 -11.16
C LYS A 162 5.53 -8.91 -10.37
N PRO A 163 5.08 -9.99 -9.73
CA PRO A 163 3.88 -9.95 -8.90
C PRO A 163 4.07 -9.01 -7.72
N ILE A 164 3.00 -8.35 -7.32
CA ILE A 164 2.90 -7.56 -6.10
C ILE A 164 2.36 -8.48 -5.01
N VAL A 165 2.95 -8.46 -3.82
CA VAL A 165 2.49 -9.25 -2.67
C VAL A 165 2.55 -8.41 -1.41
N GLU A 166 1.48 -8.44 -0.62
CA GLU A 166 1.35 -7.66 0.61
C GLU A 166 0.42 -8.33 1.64
N PHE A 167 0.67 -8.09 2.92
CA PHE A 167 -0.29 -8.45 3.97
C PHE A 167 -1.33 -7.34 4.12
N THR A 168 -2.58 -7.64 3.78
CA THR A 168 -3.71 -6.72 4.00
C THR A 168 -4.11 -6.69 5.47
N LYS A 169 -3.95 -7.81 6.18
CA LYS A 169 -4.25 -7.93 7.61
C LYS A 169 -3.21 -8.83 8.31
N PRO A 170 -2.71 -8.47 9.49
CA PRO A 170 -2.39 -7.10 9.84
C PRO A 170 -1.27 -6.61 8.90
N GLY A 171 -1.39 -5.41 8.33
CA GLY A 171 -0.30 -4.79 7.55
C GLY A 171 0.84 -4.23 8.42
N ARG A 172 1.01 -4.73 9.65
CA ARG A 172 1.98 -4.26 10.66
C ARG A 172 2.23 -5.29 11.74
N ASP A 173 3.28 -5.05 12.53
CA ASP A 173 3.59 -5.82 13.72
C ASP A 173 2.43 -5.82 14.71
N THR A 174 2.20 -6.99 15.32
CA THR A 174 1.03 -7.24 16.16
C THR A 174 1.46 -7.78 17.51
N LYS A 175 0.96 -7.18 18.59
CA LYS A 175 1.16 -7.65 19.96
C LYS A 175 -0.06 -8.45 20.40
N ALA A 176 0.14 -9.72 20.76
CA ALA A 176 -0.94 -10.64 21.11
C ALA A 176 -0.65 -11.39 22.42
N THR A 177 -1.68 -11.87 23.11
CA THR A 177 -1.48 -12.76 24.28
C THR A 177 -1.34 -14.22 23.83
N LYS A 178 -0.78 -15.08 24.69
CA LYS A 178 -0.55 -16.51 24.38
C LYS A 178 -1.81 -17.33 24.06
N VAL A 179 -3.00 -16.78 24.30
CA VAL A 179 -4.31 -17.41 24.04
C VAL A 179 -5.10 -16.68 22.96
N GLU A 180 -4.53 -15.64 22.36
CA GLU A 180 -5.16 -14.90 21.28
C GLU A 180 -4.89 -15.58 19.93
N GLU A 181 -5.85 -15.47 19.03
CA GLU A 181 -5.75 -15.97 17.67
C GLU A 181 -5.48 -14.79 16.72
N VAL A 182 -4.33 -14.82 16.04
CA VAL A 182 -3.93 -13.74 15.12
C VAL A 182 -4.25 -14.14 13.70
N PHE A 183 -5.25 -13.48 13.10
CA PHE A 183 -5.61 -13.67 11.70
C PHE A 183 -4.73 -12.80 10.81
N THR A 184 -4.03 -13.43 9.87
CA THR A 184 -3.29 -12.76 8.80
C THR A 184 -3.95 -13.04 7.46
N GLU A 185 -3.82 -12.09 6.53
CA GLU A 185 -4.34 -12.17 5.17
C GLU A 185 -3.28 -11.64 4.22
N LEU A 186 -2.87 -12.51 3.30
CA LEU A 186 -1.88 -12.24 2.27
C LEU A 186 -2.58 -12.07 0.94
N ARG A 187 -2.26 -11.02 0.20
CA ARG A 187 -2.78 -10.71 -1.13
C ARG A 187 -1.64 -10.70 -2.15
N ALA A 188 -1.86 -11.27 -3.31
CA ALA A 188 -0.94 -11.22 -4.43
C ALA A 188 -1.66 -10.87 -5.74
N GLU A 189 -1.03 -10.01 -6.53
CA GLU A 189 -1.52 -9.50 -7.80
C GLU A 189 -0.44 -9.62 -8.88
N ASP A 190 -0.86 -10.03 -10.08
CA ASP A 190 0.01 -10.20 -11.24
C ASP A 190 -0.79 -9.95 -12.53
N ASP A 191 -0.14 -9.46 -13.58
CA ASP A 191 -0.78 -9.13 -14.86
C ASP A 191 -1.17 -10.37 -15.67
N PHE A 192 -0.42 -11.46 -15.56
CA PHE A 192 -0.68 -12.75 -16.23
C PHE A 192 -1.18 -13.84 -15.29
N GLY A 193 -0.93 -13.72 -13.99
CA GLY A 193 -1.56 -14.53 -12.96
C GLY A 193 -0.60 -15.08 -11.94
N VAL A 194 -1.13 -15.37 -10.75
CA VAL A 194 -0.38 -15.94 -9.64
C VAL A 194 -0.47 -17.47 -9.70
N ARG A 195 0.69 -18.13 -9.76
CA ARG A 195 0.79 -19.60 -9.79
C ARG A 195 0.76 -20.19 -8.39
N GLN A 196 1.49 -19.60 -7.46
CA GLN A 196 1.58 -20.04 -6.07
C GLN A 196 1.61 -18.84 -5.10
N LEU A 197 0.96 -19.02 -3.96
CA LEU A 197 1.03 -18.12 -2.81
C LEU A 197 1.40 -18.94 -1.58
N GLU A 198 2.50 -18.56 -0.94
CA GLU A 198 3.12 -19.30 0.16
C GLU A 198 3.30 -18.35 1.36
N LEU A 199 3.07 -18.87 2.56
CA LEU A 199 3.38 -18.19 3.82
C LEU A 199 4.53 -18.91 4.50
N TYR A 200 5.52 -18.16 4.91
CA TYR A 200 6.67 -18.65 5.68
C TYR A 200 6.61 -18.03 7.07
N TYR A 201 6.82 -18.85 8.10
CA TYR A 201 6.90 -18.34 9.47
C TYR A 201 7.93 -19.11 10.28
N SER A 202 8.52 -18.43 11.26
CA SER A 202 9.41 -19.04 12.24
C SER A 202 8.99 -18.65 13.64
N VAL A 203 9.03 -19.63 14.54
CA VAL A 203 8.77 -19.41 15.96
C VAL A 203 10.12 -19.32 16.66
N ASN A 204 10.39 -18.21 17.34
CA ASN A 204 11.59 -18.03 18.16
C ASN A 204 12.93 -18.25 17.41
N GLY A 205 12.99 -17.89 16.12
CA GLY A 205 14.18 -18.11 15.29
C GLY A 205 14.52 -19.58 15.05
N GLY A 206 13.52 -20.46 15.14
CA GLY A 206 13.59 -21.87 14.79
C GLY A 206 13.60 -22.13 13.27
N PRO A 207 13.51 -23.40 12.84
CA PRO A 207 13.43 -23.74 11.43
C PRO A 207 12.14 -23.18 10.81
N GLU A 208 12.31 -22.50 9.69
CA GLU A 208 11.21 -21.89 8.94
C GLU A 208 10.18 -22.95 8.52
N GLN A 209 8.92 -22.67 8.82
CA GLN A 209 7.76 -23.47 8.44
C GLN A 209 7.13 -22.85 7.19
N LYS A 210 6.83 -23.69 6.21
CA LYS A 210 6.19 -23.30 4.95
C LYS A 210 4.72 -23.75 4.95
N VAL A 211 3.83 -22.84 4.60
CA VAL A 211 2.40 -23.10 4.39
C VAL A 211 2.02 -22.72 2.97
N ASP A 212 1.59 -23.71 2.18
CA ASP A 212 1.04 -23.46 0.84
C ASP A 212 -0.38 -22.91 0.98
N LEU A 213 -0.55 -21.59 0.83
CA LEU A 213 -1.86 -20.93 0.93
C LEU A 213 -2.69 -21.09 -0.34
N PHE A 214 -2.03 -21.10 -1.49
CA PHE A 214 -2.64 -21.36 -2.79
C PHE A 214 -1.61 -21.95 -3.76
N ALA A 215 -2.02 -22.94 -4.55
CA ALA A 215 -1.24 -23.46 -5.66
C ALA A 215 -2.19 -23.91 -6.77
N SER A 216 -2.11 -23.26 -7.94
CA SER A 216 -2.89 -23.65 -9.11
C SER A 216 -2.05 -24.45 -10.10
N LYS A 217 -2.64 -25.53 -10.64
CA LYS A 217 -2.13 -26.28 -11.81
C LYS A 217 -2.91 -25.97 -13.10
N GLY A 218 -3.93 -25.11 -13.02
CA GLY A 218 -4.86 -24.81 -14.10
C GLY A 218 -4.97 -23.31 -14.33
N GLU A 219 -6.15 -22.74 -14.12
CA GLU A 219 -6.34 -21.30 -14.27
C GLU A 219 -5.54 -20.53 -13.20
N HIS A 220 -4.82 -19.50 -13.65
CA HIS A 220 -3.99 -18.65 -12.81
C HIS A 220 -4.70 -17.31 -12.63
N PRO A 221 -5.30 -17.04 -11.47
CA PRO A 221 -6.00 -15.79 -11.25
C PRO A 221 -4.99 -14.63 -11.22
N LYS A 222 -5.35 -13.51 -11.84
CA LYS A 222 -4.58 -12.26 -11.77
C LYS A 222 -4.44 -11.72 -10.35
N GLU A 223 -5.44 -11.99 -9.51
CA GLU A 223 -5.46 -11.58 -8.12
C GLU A 223 -5.92 -12.73 -7.22
N ILE A 224 -5.19 -12.97 -6.13
CA ILE A 224 -5.53 -13.96 -5.13
C ILE A 224 -5.25 -13.41 -3.73
N SER A 225 -6.18 -13.67 -2.79
CA SER A 225 -5.99 -13.43 -1.37
C SER A 225 -6.25 -14.68 -0.56
N ALA A 226 -5.48 -14.84 0.52
CA ALA A 226 -5.54 -16.00 1.38
C ALA A 226 -5.31 -15.63 2.85
N GLY A 227 -6.22 -16.10 3.71
CA GLY A 227 -6.09 -15.97 5.15
C GLY A 227 -5.29 -17.11 5.78
N HIS A 228 -4.59 -16.81 6.86
CA HIS A 228 -4.00 -17.78 7.78
C HIS A 228 -4.13 -17.28 9.22
N THR A 229 -4.63 -18.11 10.12
CA THR A 229 -4.77 -17.81 11.55
C THR A 229 -3.67 -18.53 12.32
N PHE A 230 -2.89 -17.78 13.07
CA PHE A 230 -1.97 -18.31 14.07
C PHE A 230 -2.73 -18.55 15.38
N PHE A 231 -2.92 -19.82 15.72
CA PHE A 231 -3.46 -20.27 17.00
C PHE A 231 -2.32 -20.27 18.03
N LEU A 232 -2.12 -19.15 18.74
CA LEU A 232 -0.96 -18.96 19.62
C LEU A 232 -0.90 -19.97 20.77
N GLU A 233 -2.04 -20.54 21.14
CA GLU A 233 -2.16 -21.58 22.15
C GLU A 233 -1.46 -22.90 21.76
N GLU A 234 -1.25 -23.16 20.48
CA GLU A 234 -0.64 -24.40 19.98
C GLU A 234 0.88 -24.39 20.03
N TYR A 235 1.48 -23.20 20.18
CA TYR A 235 2.93 -23.01 20.14
C TYR A 235 3.59 -22.95 21.52
N ASP A 236 2.81 -23.15 22.61
CA ASP A 236 3.26 -23.08 24.02
C ASP A 236 4.13 -21.84 24.34
N LEU A 237 3.69 -20.67 23.85
CA LEU A 237 4.48 -19.45 23.88
C LEU A 237 4.49 -18.79 25.26
N GLN A 238 5.64 -18.20 25.60
CA GLN A 238 5.83 -17.41 26.81
C GLN A 238 5.88 -15.91 26.50
N PRO A 239 5.57 -15.02 27.46
CA PRO A 239 5.79 -13.59 27.29
C PRO A 239 7.24 -13.28 26.87
N GLY A 240 7.41 -12.52 25.80
CA GLY A 240 8.71 -12.23 25.18
C GLY A 240 9.08 -13.18 24.03
N ASP A 241 8.28 -14.21 23.74
CA ASP A 241 8.42 -14.99 22.51
C ASP A 241 7.83 -14.27 21.31
N LEU A 242 8.28 -14.66 20.11
CA LEU A 242 7.82 -14.07 18.85
C LEU A 242 7.63 -15.10 17.75
N ILE A 243 6.72 -14.75 16.83
CA ILE A 243 6.58 -15.39 15.54
C ILE A 243 6.96 -14.37 14.47
N THR A 244 7.97 -14.67 13.66
CA THR A 244 8.24 -13.94 12.43
C THR A 244 7.50 -14.58 11.28
N TYR A 245 6.95 -13.77 10.38
CA TYR A 245 6.28 -14.30 9.20
C TYR A 245 6.42 -13.37 7.98
N TYR A 246 6.46 -13.95 6.79
CA TYR A 246 6.44 -13.24 5.52
C TYR A 246 5.74 -14.07 4.44
N GLY A 247 5.23 -13.41 3.42
CA GLY A 247 4.54 -14.04 2.30
C GLY A 247 5.42 -14.07 1.05
N LYS A 248 5.18 -15.06 0.18
CA LYS A 248 5.91 -15.23 -1.08
C LYS A 248 4.92 -15.58 -2.19
N ALA A 249 4.97 -14.81 -3.27
CA ALA A 249 4.16 -15.02 -4.46
C ALA A 249 5.06 -15.45 -5.63
N VAL A 250 4.56 -16.40 -6.41
CA VAL A 250 5.24 -16.94 -7.58
C VAL A 250 4.34 -16.76 -8.80
N ASP A 251 4.87 -16.15 -9.84
CA ASP A 251 4.16 -15.94 -11.10
C ASP A 251 4.08 -17.22 -11.95
N THR A 252 3.46 -17.09 -13.12
CA THR A 252 3.28 -18.17 -14.10
C THR A 252 4.45 -18.31 -15.08
N ARG A 253 5.35 -17.35 -15.14
CA ARG A 253 6.47 -17.30 -16.10
C ARG A 253 7.44 -18.47 -15.92
N ASN A 254 8.24 -18.75 -16.95
CA ASN A 254 9.36 -19.71 -16.86
C ASN A 254 10.67 -19.10 -17.42
N PRO A 255 11.73 -18.91 -16.60
CA PRO A 255 11.76 -19.13 -15.15
C PRO A 255 10.82 -18.16 -14.43
N ALA A 256 10.20 -18.65 -13.35
CA ALA A 256 9.19 -17.88 -12.64
C ALA A 256 9.81 -16.72 -11.88
N ASN A 257 9.21 -15.53 -11.99
CA ASN A 257 9.51 -14.46 -11.06
C ASN A 257 8.89 -14.80 -9.71
N THR A 258 9.60 -14.40 -8.67
CA THR A 258 9.20 -14.64 -7.30
C THR A 258 9.44 -13.35 -6.51
N VAL A 259 8.45 -12.98 -5.71
CA VAL A 259 8.50 -11.79 -4.86
C VAL A 259 8.05 -12.19 -3.46
N SER A 260 8.73 -11.64 -2.46
CA SER A 260 8.40 -11.80 -1.05
C SER A 260 7.98 -10.47 -0.44
N THR A 261 7.12 -10.50 0.57
CA THR A 261 6.76 -9.33 1.37
C THR A 261 7.92 -8.88 2.25
N ASP A 262 7.73 -7.76 2.96
CA ASP A 262 8.50 -7.48 4.17
C ASP A 262 8.19 -8.51 5.27
N ILE A 263 9.07 -8.60 6.26
CA ILE A 263 8.92 -9.49 7.42
C ILE A 263 8.14 -8.79 8.54
N TYR A 264 7.18 -9.50 9.12
CA TYR A 264 6.32 -9.00 10.18
C TYR A 264 6.49 -9.82 11.47
N PHE A 265 6.18 -9.18 12.60
CA PHE A 265 6.37 -9.77 13.92
C PHE A 265 5.04 -9.90 14.69
N ILE A 266 4.80 -11.09 15.26
CA ILE A 266 3.78 -11.32 16.29
C ILE A 266 4.49 -11.45 17.63
N GLU A 267 4.26 -10.50 18.53
CA GLU A 267 4.91 -10.43 19.84
C GLU A 267 3.99 -10.92 20.94
N VAL A 268 4.45 -11.89 21.73
CA VAL A 268 3.67 -12.46 22.83
C VAL A 268 3.85 -11.61 24.09
N ARG A 269 2.77 -10.96 24.51
CA ARG A 269 2.73 -10.13 25.73
C ARG A 269 2.10 -10.86 26.92
N PRO A 270 2.42 -10.48 28.17
CA PRO A 270 1.77 -11.07 29.34
C PRO A 270 0.27 -10.74 29.41
N PHE A 271 -0.51 -11.66 29.97
CA PHE A 271 -1.98 -11.60 30.05
C PHE A 271 -2.49 -10.51 31.02
N GLY A 272 -1.68 -10.09 32.01
CA GLY A 272 -2.06 -9.11 33.02
C GLY A 272 -1.45 -7.74 32.79
N ARG A 273 -2.23 -6.78 32.29
CA ARG A 273 -2.03 -5.37 32.66
C ARG A 273 -2.90 -5.10 33.88
N GLU A 274 -2.30 -5.07 35.08
CA GLU A 274 -2.97 -4.46 36.22
C GLU A 274 -3.11 -2.96 35.94
N TYR A 275 -4.28 -2.55 35.47
CA TYR A 275 -4.65 -1.14 35.43
C TYR A 275 -4.64 -0.62 36.87
N ARG A 276 -3.61 0.15 37.25
CA ARG A 276 -3.70 0.98 38.45
C ARG A 276 -4.75 2.05 38.17
N GLN A 277 -5.86 1.97 38.88
CA GLN A 277 -6.72 3.12 39.09
C GLN A 277 -5.90 4.12 39.92
N GLY A 278 -5.17 5.00 39.24
CA GLY A 278 -4.46 6.11 39.87
C GLY A 278 -5.46 6.99 40.58
N GLN A 279 -5.61 6.74 41.88
CA GLN A 279 -6.37 7.56 42.81
C GLN A 279 -5.76 8.96 42.82
N GLN A 280 -6.42 9.87 42.11
CA GLN A 280 -6.63 11.28 42.45
C GLN A 280 -5.63 11.86 43.45
N GLY A 281 -4.43 12.17 42.95
CA GLY A 281 -3.42 12.97 43.62
C GLY A 281 -2.70 13.77 42.56
N GLY A 282 -2.86 15.09 42.58
CA GLY A 282 -2.48 16.00 41.51
C GLY A 282 -1.02 15.86 41.06
N GLY A 283 -0.86 15.70 39.75
CA GLY A 283 0.41 15.70 39.02
C GLY A 283 0.08 15.46 37.55
N GLY A 284 0.38 16.42 36.69
CA GLY A 284 -0.03 16.44 35.29
C GLY A 284 0.33 15.15 34.55
N GLY A 285 -0.68 14.53 33.94
CA GLY A 285 -0.54 13.32 33.15
C GLY A 285 0.24 13.56 31.88
N GLY A 286 1.50 13.13 31.87
CA GLY A 286 2.24 12.71 30.68
C GLY A 286 2.20 11.19 30.57
N GLY A 287 1.01 10.62 30.38
CA GLY A 287 0.82 9.19 30.16
C GLY A 287 0.77 8.90 28.66
N GLY A 288 1.94 8.88 28.02
CA GLY A 288 2.05 8.60 26.58
C GLY A 288 3.44 8.17 26.12
N ASP A 289 4.51 8.66 26.76
CA ASP A 289 5.89 8.47 26.26
C ASP A 289 6.71 7.41 27.01
N GLN A 290 6.17 6.76 28.05
CA GLN A 290 6.95 5.86 28.91
C GLN A 290 7.03 4.41 28.41
N ASP A 291 6.27 4.04 27.36
CA ASP A 291 6.31 2.71 26.74
C ASP A 291 7.36 2.62 25.60
N ASP A 292 7.82 3.77 25.07
CA ASP A 292 8.72 3.83 23.90
C ASP A 292 10.21 3.68 24.26
N SER A 293 10.60 4.01 25.50
CA SER A 293 12.00 3.91 25.93
C SER A 293 12.43 2.47 26.20
N THR A 294 11.57 1.64 26.80
CA THR A 294 11.93 0.26 27.17
C THR A 294 12.10 -0.67 25.96
N GLU A 295 11.44 -0.39 24.82
CA GLU A 295 11.45 -1.26 23.63
C GLU A 295 12.55 -0.91 22.60
N ALA A 296 13.50 -0.05 22.94
CA ALA A 296 14.42 0.50 21.95
C ALA A 296 15.42 -0.52 21.39
N LEU A 297 15.90 -1.47 22.21
CA LEU A 297 16.85 -2.49 21.77
C LEU A 297 16.15 -3.50 20.86
N SER A 298 14.96 -3.98 21.24
CA SER A 298 14.18 -4.90 20.41
C SER A 298 13.71 -4.25 19.11
N ARG A 299 13.28 -2.97 19.13
CA ARG A 299 12.95 -2.21 17.90
C ARG A 299 14.12 -2.15 16.93
N ARG A 300 15.32 -1.81 17.43
CA ARG A 300 16.52 -1.77 16.58
C ARG A 300 16.88 -3.15 16.01
N GLN A 301 16.71 -4.21 16.79
CA GLN A 301 16.92 -5.57 16.28
C GLN A 301 15.88 -5.95 15.21
N LYS A 302 14.61 -5.54 15.34
CA LYS A 302 13.58 -5.74 14.29
C LYS A 302 13.93 -5.00 13.01
N GLU A 303 14.40 -3.76 13.10
CA GLU A 303 14.85 -2.98 11.95
C GLU A 303 16.01 -3.66 11.22
N ILE A 304 16.97 -4.22 11.97
CA ILE A 304 18.09 -4.96 11.38
C ILE A 304 17.58 -6.22 10.67
N ILE A 305 16.70 -7.00 11.30
CA ILE A 305 16.10 -8.20 10.68
C ILE A 305 15.34 -7.82 9.39
N ALA A 306 14.53 -6.76 9.43
CA ALA A 306 13.80 -6.28 8.26
C ALA A 306 14.74 -5.81 7.14
N ALA A 307 15.83 -5.12 7.48
CA ALA A 307 16.85 -4.71 6.51
C ALA A 307 17.60 -5.91 5.90
N THR A 308 17.99 -6.89 6.73
CA THR A 308 18.61 -8.15 6.28
C THR A 308 17.68 -8.90 5.33
N HIS A 309 16.41 -9.04 5.69
CA HIS A 309 15.43 -9.74 4.88
C HIS A 309 15.16 -9.04 3.54
N LYS A 310 14.97 -7.72 3.56
CA LYS A 310 14.78 -6.91 2.36
C LYS A 310 15.99 -6.99 1.43
N LEU A 311 17.19 -7.00 2.00
CA LEU A 311 18.42 -7.19 1.25
C LEU A 311 18.42 -8.58 0.58
N VAL A 312 18.25 -9.67 1.35
CA VAL A 312 18.19 -11.06 0.83
C VAL A 312 17.18 -11.20 -0.31
N ASN A 313 15.97 -10.69 -0.13
CA ASN A 313 14.89 -10.80 -1.13
C ASN A 313 15.13 -9.98 -2.40
N ASN A 314 15.90 -8.90 -2.34
CA ASN A 314 16.15 -8.00 -3.47
C ASN A 314 17.57 -8.14 -4.06
N LYS A 315 18.25 -9.27 -3.84
CA LYS A 315 19.61 -9.52 -4.33
C LYS A 315 19.81 -9.21 -5.81
N ASP A 316 18.86 -9.59 -6.66
CA ASP A 316 18.93 -9.37 -8.11
C ASP A 316 18.79 -7.91 -8.54
N LYS A 317 18.32 -7.02 -7.64
CA LYS A 317 18.15 -5.58 -7.92
C LYS A 317 19.41 -4.77 -7.59
N PHE A 318 20.33 -5.30 -6.77
CA PHE A 318 21.52 -4.57 -6.33
C PHE A 318 22.72 -4.90 -7.20
N LYS A 319 23.52 -3.88 -7.53
CA LYS A 319 24.86 -4.11 -8.08
C LYS A 319 25.75 -4.73 -6.99
N GLU A 320 26.76 -5.50 -7.39
CA GLU A 320 27.64 -6.20 -6.45
C GLU A 320 28.25 -5.27 -5.38
N LYS A 321 28.65 -4.06 -5.78
CA LYS A 321 29.18 -3.06 -4.84
C LYS A 321 28.12 -2.57 -3.85
N GLU A 322 26.93 -2.21 -4.34
CA GLU A 322 25.82 -1.72 -3.50
C GLU A 322 25.35 -2.80 -2.53
N TRP A 323 25.31 -4.06 -2.98
CA TRP A 323 25.06 -5.21 -2.12
C TRP A 323 26.04 -5.27 -0.95
N LYS A 324 27.35 -5.27 -1.23
CA LYS A 324 28.40 -5.33 -0.20
C LYS A 324 28.36 -4.13 0.76
N ASP A 325 28.14 -2.93 0.23
CA ASP A 325 28.04 -1.72 1.05
C ASP A 325 26.83 -1.80 2.00
N ASN A 326 25.67 -2.28 1.52
CA ASN A 326 24.47 -2.47 2.33
C ASN A 326 24.66 -3.57 3.38
N ILE A 327 25.23 -4.73 3.00
CA ILE A 327 25.60 -5.81 3.94
C ILE A 327 26.49 -5.27 5.06
N HIS A 328 27.52 -4.52 4.70
CA HIS A 328 28.49 -3.99 5.66
C HIS A 328 27.85 -2.97 6.61
N ALA A 329 26.93 -2.14 6.11
CA ALA A 329 26.16 -1.22 6.94
C ALA A 329 25.28 -1.97 7.96
N ILE A 330 24.56 -3.00 7.53
CA ILE A 330 23.74 -3.85 8.41
C ILE A 330 24.62 -4.56 9.46
N SER A 331 25.74 -5.15 9.04
CA SER A 331 26.70 -5.78 9.95
C SER A 331 27.26 -4.82 11.00
N THR A 332 27.55 -3.58 10.59
CA THR A 332 28.00 -2.53 11.50
C THR A 332 26.92 -2.17 12.50
N ASN A 333 25.65 -2.08 12.06
CA ASN A 333 24.52 -1.83 12.94
C ASN A 333 24.29 -2.96 13.94
N GLN A 334 24.40 -4.22 13.49
CA GLN A 334 24.30 -5.40 14.35
C GLN A 334 25.42 -5.45 15.40
N SER A 335 26.66 -5.15 14.99
CA SER A 335 27.81 -5.07 15.91
C SER A 335 27.65 -3.96 16.94
N LYS A 336 27.17 -2.78 16.53
CA LYS A 336 26.88 -1.66 17.44
C LYS A 336 25.78 -2.01 18.44
N LEU A 337 24.72 -2.69 18.00
CA LEU A 337 23.65 -3.12 18.91
C LEU A 337 24.17 -4.14 19.94
N ALA A 338 25.05 -5.07 19.53
CA ALA A 338 25.71 -5.99 20.46
C ALA A 338 26.59 -5.26 21.50
N GLU A 339 27.35 -4.24 21.07
CA GLU A 339 28.18 -3.41 21.94
C GLU A 339 27.35 -2.59 22.94
N GLN A 340 26.23 -2.01 22.47
CA GLN A 340 25.29 -1.28 23.33
C GLN A 340 24.66 -2.21 24.38
N THR A 341 24.18 -3.37 23.95
CA THR A 341 23.61 -4.39 24.86
C THR A 341 24.66 -4.85 25.87
N THR A 342 25.92 -4.99 25.44
CA THR A 342 27.06 -5.32 26.33
C THR A 342 27.30 -4.21 27.35
N THR A 343 27.20 -2.95 26.95
CA THR A 343 27.38 -1.80 27.85
C THR A 343 26.30 -1.77 28.92
N VAL A 344 25.04 -2.00 28.55
CA VAL A 344 23.92 -2.13 29.51
C VAL A 344 24.21 -3.26 30.51
N LEU A 345 24.59 -4.45 30.04
CA LEU A 345 24.92 -5.59 30.89
C LEU A 345 26.11 -5.33 31.83
N GLN A 346 27.16 -4.65 31.34
CA GLN A 346 28.32 -4.27 32.16
C GLN A 346 27.95 -3.27 33.25
N ARG A 347 27.13 -2.26 32.94
CA ARG A 347 26.68 -1.27 33.94
C ARG A 347 25.80 -1.91 35.00
N MET A 348 24.87 -2.79 34.61
CA MET A 348 24.08 -3.59 35.55
C MET A 348 24.97 -4.42 36.50
N SER A 349 26.01 -5.06 35.95
CA SER A 349 26.95 -5.86 36.73
C SER A 349 27.78 -4.99 37.69
N ARG A 350 28.26 -3.83 37.25
CA ARG A 350 29.04 -2.88 38.08
C ARG A 350 28.26 -2.29 39.24
N ARG A 351 26.94 -2.12 39.10
CA ARG A 351 26.05 -1.64 40.18
C ARG A 351 25.67 -2.73 41.18
N GLY A 352 26.16 -3.97 41.03
CA GLY A 352 25.90 -5.06 41.98
C GLY A 352 24.46 -5.61 41.95
N LEU A 353 23.66 -5.20 40.96
CA LEU A 353 22.24 -5.55 40.82
C LEU A 353 22.03 -7.05 40.53
N THR A 354 23.05 -7.75 40.04
CA THR A 354 22.98 -9.15 39.59
C THR A 354 23.06 -10.20 40.71
N SER A 355 23.26 -9.79 41.97
CA SER A 355 23.66 -10.71 43.06
C SER A 355 22.56 -11.11 44.05
N GLN A 356 21.39 -10.46 44.06
CA GLN A 356 20.37 -10.67 45.11
C GLN A 356 18.96 -11.04 44.62
N ASP A 357 18.59 -10.70 43.38
CA ASP A 357 17.24 -10.96 42.84
C ASP A 357 17.28 -11.96 41.67
N LYS A 358 16.41 -12.99 41.73
CA LYS A 358 16.29 -14.02 40.69
C LYS A 358 15.85 -13.43 39.35
N THR A 359 14.98 -12.42 39.35
CA THR A 359 14.43 -11.80 38.13
C THR A 359 15.49 -10.94 37.45
N ILE A 360 16.31 -10.20 38.21
CA ILE A 360 17.43 -9.40 37.65
C ILE A 360 18.53 -10.32 37.10
N LYS A 361 18.76 -11.48 37.72
CA LYS A 361 19.68 -12.48 37.18
C LYS A 361 19.20 -13.00 35.82
N GLN A 362 17.90 -13.36 35.71
CA GLN A 362 17.30 -13.79 34.45
C GLN A 362 17.34 -12.70 33.37
N LEU A 363 17.15 -11.44 33.75
CA LEU A 363 17.33 -10.29 32.86
C LEU A 363 18.75 -10.26 32.30
N SER A 364 19.78 -10.37 33.15
CA SER A 364 21.18 -10.35 32.70
C SER A 364 21.55 -11.56 31.82
N GLU A 365 20.96 -12.73 32.08
CA GLU A 365 21.18 -13.96 31.30
C GLU A 365 20.57 -13.85 29.89
N ASN A 366 19.37 -13.29 29.76
CA ASN A 366 18.75 -13.03 28.46
C ASN A 366 19.52 -11.96 27.67
N LEU A 367 19.96 -10.86 28.29
CA LEU A 367 20.79 -9.86 27.60
C LEU A 367 22.12 -10.47 27.11
N LYS A 368 22.76 -11.34 27.92
CA LYS A 368 23.95 -12.08 27.51
C LYS A 368 23.66 -13.01 26.34
N ALA A 369 22.59 -13.79 26.41
CA ALA A 369 22.18 -14.69 25.34
C ALA A 369 21.87 -13.95 24.03
N ALA A 370 21.28 -12.75 24.12
CA ALA A 370 21.08 -11.88 22.97
C ALA A 370 22.42 -11.50 22.32
N ILE A 371 23.40 -11.03 23.09
CA ILE A 371 24.75 -10.69 22.60
C ILE A 371 25.43 -11.91 21.97
N ASP A 372 25.31 -13.09 22.58
CA ASP A 372 25.88 -14.34 22.09
C ASP A 372 25.27 -14.78 20.74
N GLN A 373 24.08 -14.29 20.37
CA GLN A 373 23.48 -14.46 19.04
C GLN A 373 23.80 -13.29 18.09
N MET A 374 23.89 -12.06 18.58
CA MET A 374 24.17 -10.88 17.74
C MET A 374 25.57 -10.91 17.12
N ASN A 375 26.57 -11.41 17.86
CA ASN A 375 27.95 -11.47 17.36
C ASN A 375 28.10 -12.43 16.17
N PRO A 376 27.63 -13.70 16.23
CA PRO A 376 27.56 -14.58 15.07
C PRO A 376 26.77 -13.98 13.90
N ALA A 377 25.65 -13.30 14.16
CA ALA A 377 24.87 -12.64 13.10
C ALA A 377 25.72 -11.57 12.38
N ALA A 378 26.37 -10.69 13.14
CA ALA A 378 27.26 -9.67 12.60
C ALA A 378 28.41 -10.29 11.77
N ASP A 379 28.98 -11.41 12.22
CA ASP A 379 30.07 -12.09 11.53
C ASP A 379 29.61 -12.81 10.24
N GLN A 380 28.41 -13.41 10.22
CA GLN A 380 27.80 -13.95 9.00
C GLN A 380 27.53 -12.85 7.98
N LEU A 381 27.05 -11.68 8.44
CA LEU A 381 26.89 -10.50 7.58
C LEU A 381 28.25 -10.02 7.04
N LYS A 382 29.31 -9.95 7.87
CA LYS A 382 30.67 -9.60 7.37
C LYS A 382 31.17 -10.59 6.32
N ALA A 383 30.82 -11.86 6.45
CA ALA A 383 31.15 -12.91 5.50
C ALA A 383 30.24 -12.91 4.24
N GLU A 384 29.45 -11.85 4.03
CA GLU A 384 28.50 -11.68 2.91
C GLU A 384 27.38 -12.75 2.88
N ASN A 385 27.13 -13.45 3.99
CA ASN A 385 26.14 -14.49 4.11
C ASN A 385 24.90 -14.02 4.91
N ALA A 386 24.14 -13.09 4.33
CA ALA A 386 22.95 -12.51 4.97
C ALA A 386 21.87 -13.55 5.30
N GLN A 387 21.68 -14.57 4.46
CA GLN A 387 20.68 -15.61 4.69
C GLN A 387 21.00 -16.48 5.91
N ALA A 388 22.28 -16.74 6.19
CA ALA A 388 22.68 -17.46 7.40
C ALA A 388 22.63 -16.59 8.66
N ALA A 389 22.57 -15.26 8.53
CA ALA A 389 22.48 -14.34 9.66
C ALA A 389 21.07 -14.25 10.24
N GLU A 390 20.02 -14.31 9.40
CA GLU A 390 18.61 -14.12 9.81
C GLU A 390 18.20 -14.96 11.05
N PRO A 391 18.51 -16.27 11.16
CA PRO A 391 18.11 -17.05 12.33
C PRO A 391 18.79 -16.58 13.63
N PHE A 392 20.04 -16.11 13.55
CA PHE A 392 20.75 -15.57 14.70
C PHE A 392 20.15 -14.22 15.12
N GLU A 393 19.80 -13.36 14.16
CA GLU A 393 19.15 -12.07 14.43
C GLU A 393 17.77 -12.26 15.07
N GLN A 394 16.97 -13.21 14.59
CA GLN A 394 15.66 -13.55 15.16
C GLN A 394 15.77 -14.09 16.60
N LYS A 395 16.74 -14.95 16.88
CA LYS A 395 17.00 -15.43 18.26
C LYS A 395 17.49 -14.30 19.18
N ALA A 396 18.35 -13.42 18.67
CA ALA A 396 18.78 -12.23 19.41
C ALA A 396 17.57 -11.37 19.81
N LEU A 397 16.64 -11.15 18.88
CA LEU A 397 15.40 -10.42 19.15
C LEU A 397 14.55 -11.08 20.24
N GLN A 398 14.37 -12.41 20.18
CA GLN A 398 13.65 -13.15 21.21
C GLN A 398 14.25 -12.92 22.60
N TYR A 399 15.56 -13.05 22.74
CA TYR A 399 16.22 -12.84 24.02
C TYR A 399 16.11 -11.38 24.51
N LEU A 400 16.21 -10.40 23.60
CA LEU A 400 15.97 -9.00 23.95
C LEU A 400 14.54 -8.76 24.43
N MET A 401 13.54 -9.31 23.75
CA MET A 401 12.14 -9.13 24.15
C MET A 401 11.83 -9.83 25.48
N ARG A 402 12.41 -11.01 25.74
CA ARG A 402 12.32 -11.66 27.06
C ARG A 402 12.97 -10.81 28.15
N ALA A 403 14.12 -10.18 27.86
CA ALA A 403 14.75 -9.23 28.77
C ALA A 403 13.84 -8.02 29.04
N GLU A 404 13.26 -7.41 28.01
CA GLU A 404 12.33 -6.28 28.15
C GLU A 404 11.06 -6.65 28.94
N ALA A 405 10.50 -7.84 28.71
CA ALA A 405 9.37 -8.35 29.48
C ALA A 405 9.70 -8.50 30.98
N LEU A 406 10.88 -9.06 31.30
CA LEU A 406 11.37 -9.17 32.69
C LEU A 406 11.65 -7.80 33.31
N PHE A 407 12.17 -6.85 32.54
CA PHE A 407 12.37 -5.48 33.01
C PHE A 407 11.06 -4.81 33.39
N ASN A 408 10.04 -4.92 32.52
CA ASN A 408 8.70 -4.41 32.80
C ASN A 408 8.10 -5.05 34.06
N GLU A 409 8.31 -6.35 34.27
CA GLU A 409 7.90 -7.05 35.49
C GLU A 409 8.60 -6.50 36.74
N ILE A 410 9.93 -6.28 36.68
CA ILE A 410 10.71 -5.67 37.78
C ILE A 410 10.15 -4.28 38.10
N GLN A 411 9.85 -3.47 37.09
CA GLN A 411 9.31 -2.12 37.28
C GLN A 411 7.91 -2.16 37.93
N VAL A 412 7.05 -3.08 37.50
CA VAL A 412 5.69 -3.25 38.06
C VAL A 412 5.75 -3.72 39.52
N THR A 413 6.57 -4.74 39.81
CA THR A 413 6.73 -5.32 41.15
C THR A 413 7.34 -4.31 42.14
N MET A 414 8.33 -3.54 41.71
CA MET A 414 8.97 -2.49 42.52
C MET A 414 8.10 -1.24 42.69
N GLY A 415 7.25 -0.94 41.71
CA GLY A 415 6.35 0.21 41.76
C GLY A 415 5.05 -0.03 42.55
N GLY A 416 4.67 -1.28 42.83
CA GLY A 416 3.40 -1.67 43.47
C GLY A 416 3.45 -1.72 45.01
N GLY A 417 4.64 -1.65 45.60
CA GLY A 417 4.85 -1.69 47.05
C GLY A 417 4.64 -0.33 47.71
N GLY A 418 3.39 -0.01 48.04
CA GLY A 418 3.08 1.04 49.01
C GLY A 418 3.50 0.63 50.43
N GLY A 419 4.75 0.92 50.79
CA GLY A 419 5.23 0.86 52.17
C GLY A 419 6.27 -0.24 52.43
N GLY A 420 7.52 0.20 52.64
CA GLY A 420 8.57 -0.60 53.28
C GLY A 420 9.79 -0.89 52.40
N GLY A 421 10.93 -0.25 52.72
CA GLY A 421 12.26 -0.66 52.22
C GLY A 421 12.93 0.35 51.28
N GLY A 422 13.78 1.23 51.83
CA GLY A 422 14.50 2.27 51.08
C GLY A 422 15.55 1.78 50.06
N GLY A 423 15.88 0.48 50.01
CA GLY A 423 16.85 -0.07 49.06
C GLY A 423 16.28 -0.55 47.72
N ALA A 424 15.00 -0.92 47.67
CA ALA A 424 14.38 -1.50 46.47
C ALA A 424 14.03 -0.41 45.43
N ARG A 425 13.57 0.77 45.87
CA ARG A 425 13.28 1.91 44.97
C ARG A 425 14.51 2.42 44.24
N GLN A 426 15.65 2.54 44.94
CA GLN A 426 16.90 2.99 44.32
C GLN A 426 17.35 2.06 43.19
N SER A 427 17.16 0.74 43.34
CA SER A 427 17.56 -0.24 42.32
C SER A 427 16.68 -0.17 41.07
N ALA A 428 15.38 0.11 41.20
CA ALA A 428 14.46 0.27 40.06
C ALA A 428 14.69 1.60 39.32
N GLU A 429 14.91 2.67 40.07
CA GLU A 429 15.23 4.01 39.54
C GLU A 429 16.62 3.97 38.86
N ASP A 430 17.61 3.30 39.46
CA ASP A 430 18.92 3.05 38.85
C ASP A 430 18.82 2.24 37.55
N LEU A 431 17.95 1.22 37.50
CA LEU A 431 17.74 0.41 36.29
C LEU A 431 17.03 1.20 35.19
N ALA A 432 16.04 2.03 35.53
CA ALA A 432 15.38 2.92 34.58
C ALA A 432 16.36 3.97 34.02
N ASP A 433 17.14 4.61 34.89
CA ASP A 433 18.18 5.58 34.53
C ASP A 433 19.24 4.95 33.62
N LEU A 434 19.56 3.66 33.78
CA LEU A 434 20.52 2.95 32.93
C LEU A 434 20.05 2.81 31.49
N PHE A 435 18.77 2.48 31.29
CA PHE A 435 18.19 2.37 29.96
C PHE A 435 17.94 3.76 29.37
N GLU A 436 17.47 4.73 30.17
CA GLU A 436 17.19 6.10 29.75
C GLU A 436 18.44 6.89 29.31
N LEU A 437 19.58 6.76 30.03
CA LEU A 437 20.83 7.45 29.68
C LEU A 437 21.44 7.03 28.34
N GLU A 438 21.25 5.76 27.92
CA GLU A 438 21.64 5.33 26.58
C GLU A 438 20.67 5.88 25.51
N LEU A 439 19.39 6.06 25.86
CA LEU A 439 18.34 6.52 24.93
C LEU A 439 18.41 8.02 24.63
N ASP A 440 18.77 8.85 25.60
CA ASP A 440 18.93 10.29 25.39
C ASP A 440 20.13 10.65 24.49
N GLN A 441 21.19 9.81 24.49
CA GLN A 441 22.26 9.93 23.49
C GLN A 441 21.76 9.56 22.07
N ASN A 442 20.75 8.68 21.99
CA ASN A 442 20.21 8.16 20.74
C ASN A 442 19.12 9.05 20.12
N LYS A 443 18.26 9.69 20.93
CA LYS A 443 17.22 10.64 20.44
C LYS A 443 17.80 11.72 19.53
N ASN A 444 18.97 12.26 19.90
CA ASN A 444 19.64 13.33 19.16
C ASN A 444 20.26 12.89 17.83
N GLN A 445 20.55 11.59 17.62
CA GLN A 445 21.23 11.10 16.42
C GLN A 445 20.28 10.43 15.41
N TYR A 446 19.09 9.99 15.84
CA TYR A 446 18.16 9.22 14.99
C TYR A 446 16.84 9.93 14.67
N GLU A 447 16.43 10.99 15.39
CA GLU A 447 15.32 11.86 14.91
C GLU A 447 15.62 12.49 13.55
N THR A 448 16.90 12.59 13.18
CA THR A 448 17.36 13.08 11.88
C THR A 448 17.24 12.04 10.75
N LEU A 449 16.97 10.76 11.03
CA LEU A 449 16.97 9.69 10.03
C LEU A 449 15.67 8.87 9.94
N GLN A 450 14.82 8.83 10.98
CA GLN A 450 13.60 8.02 10.99
C GLN A 450 12.29 8.80 10.71
N ARG A 451 12.37 10.00 10.12
CA ARG A 451 11.24 10.71 9.47
C ARG A 451 11.33 10.63 7.95
N GLY A 452 11.65 9.47 7.42
CA GLY A 452 11.80 9.28 5.99
C GLY A 452 11.14 7.99 5.55
N GLU A 453 9.85 8.04 5.17
CA GLU A 453 9.41 7.42 3.91
C GLU A 453 7.94 7.61 3.53
N MET A 454 7.04 8.08 4.41
CA MET A 454 5.62 8.31 4.01
C MET A 454 5.12 9.75 4.05
N ASN A 455 5.96 10.73 4.42
CA ASN A 455 5.57 12.14 4.54
C ASN A 455 6.64 13.13 4.02
N LYS A 456 7.48 12.74 3.05
CA LYS A 456 8.56 13.61 2.54
C LYS A 456 8.04 14.93 1.93
N GLY A 457 6.88 14.91 1.28
CA GLY A 457 6.27 16.11 0.70
C GLY A 457 5.74 17.08 1.77
N SER A 458 4.97 16.58 2.74
CA SER A 458 4.34 17.39 3.79
C SER A 458 5.35 17.93 4.82
N GLN A 459 6.34 17.14 5.20
CA GLN A 459 7.37 17.54 6.17
C GLN A 459 8.37 18.55 5.59
N ALA A 460 8.78 18.39 4.33
CA ALA A 460 9.63 19.37 3.66
C ALA A 460 8.92 20.73 3.49
N ILE A 461 7.60 20.71 3.29
CA ILE A 461 6.77 21.91 3.26
C ILE A 461 6.69 22.56 4.65
N ASP A 462 6.50 21.77 5.72
CA ASP A 462 6.46 22.28 7.09
C ASP A 462 7.80 22.90 7.52
N GLU A 463 8.92 22.26 7.21
CA GLU A 463 10.26 22.78 7.45
C GLU A 463 10.50 24.06 6.65
N ALA A 464 10.07 24.10 5.40
CA ALA A 464 10.17 25.30 4.57
C ALA A 464 9.33 26.46 5.10
N LEU A 465 8.15 26.18 5.66
CA LEU A 465 7.26 27.18 6.24
C LEU A 465 7.82 27.78 7.52
N GLN A 466 8.41 26.94 8.38
CA GLN A 466 9.11 27.40 9.58
C GLN A 466 10.31 28.30 9.22
N LYS A 467 11.14 27.88 8.27
CA LYS A 467 12.27 28.67 7.78
C LYS A 467 11.83 30.00 7.17
N LEU A 468 10.73 30.00 6.43
CA LEU A 468 10.18 31.21 5.81
C LEU A 468 9.65 32.20 6.87
N LYS A 469 8.95 31.71 7.89
CA LYS A 469 8.50 32.53 9.04
C LYS A 469 9.69 33.13 9.78
N GLU A 470 10.72 32.33 10.05
CA GLU A 470 11.94 32.79 10.70
C GLU A 470 12.66 33.87 9.88
N LEU A 471 12.78 33.68 8.56
CA LEU A 471 13.39 34.65 7.65
C LEU A 471 12.61 35.98 7.64
N ALA A 472 11.28 35.93 7.63
CA ALA A 472 10.43 37.12 7.69
C ALA A 472 10.60 37.87 9.01
N GLU A 473 10.63 37.15 10.14
CA GLU A 473 10.84 37.74 11.47
C GLU A 473 12.24 38.34 11.61
N ARG A 474 13.29 37.67 11.12
CA ARG A 474 14.66 38.20 11.11
C ARG A 474 14.76 39.47 10.25
N GLN A 475 14.12 39.49 9.08
CA GLN A 475 14.05 40.67 8.21
C GLN A 475 13.35 41.84 8.93
N GLN A 476 12.24 41.57 9.62
CA GLN A 476 11.50 42.59 10.36
C GLN A 476 12.30 43.14 11.56
N LYS A 477 13.02 42.28 12.29
CA LYS A 477 13.92 42.68 13.38
C LYS A 477 15.08 43.53 12.89
N LEU A 478 15.65 43.21 11.73
CA LEU A 478 16.69 44.04 11.11
C LEU A 478 16.16 45.43 10.74
N MET A 479 14.94 45.52 10.19
CA MET A 479 14.31 46.81 9.92
C MET A 479 14.03 47.61 11.19
N GLN A 480 13.57 46.97 12.27
CA GLN A 480 13.32 47.64 13.56
C GLN A 480 14.60 48.14 14.22
N ARG A 481 15.68 47.34 14.22
CA ARG A 481 16.99 47.77 14.74
C ARG A 481 17.54 48.95 13.95
N ARG A 482 17.36 48.95 12.63
CA ARG A 482 17.84 50.03 11.75
C ARG A 482 17.01 51.30 11.90
N ALA A 483 15.71 51.18 12.12
CA ALA A 483 14.83 52.30 12.46
C ALA A 483 15.22 52.93 13.82
N GLN A 484 15.65 52.12 14.80
CA GLN A 484 16.13 52.61 16.09
C GLN A 484 17.56 53.20 16.05
N GLN A 485 18.41 52.74 15.12
CA GLN A 485 19.80 53.21 14.98
C GLN A 485 19.97 54.53 14.22
N GLN A 486 18.90 55.12 13.66
CA GLN A 486 18.97 56.42 12.98
C GLN A 486 19.33 57.61 13.89
N GLN A 487 19.56 57.39 15.19
CA GLN A 487 19.98 58.45 16.14
C GLN A 487 21.43 58.33 16.67
N GLY A 488 22.24 57.37 16.20
CA GLY A 488 23.61 57.18 16.71
C GLY A 488 24.69 57.02 15.63
N PRO A 489 25.74 57.86 15.59
CA PRO A 489 26.84 57.71 14.64
C PRO A 489 27.86 56.68 15.17
N GLY A 490 27.86 55.43 14.67
CA GLY A 490 28.99 54.52 14.92
C GLY A 490 28.80 53.00 14.87
N GLY A 491 27.94 52.43 14.01
CA GLY A 491 27.78 50.96 13.96
C GLY A 491 27.33 50.39 12.60
N GLY A 492 28.18 50.45 11.57
CA GLY A 492 27.82 50.01 10.21
C GLY A 492 28.27 48.60 9.80
N GLY A 493 29.11 47.91 10.57
CA GLY A 493 29.77 46.68 10.13
C GLY A 493 29.01 45.37 10.34
N SER A 494 28.25 45.24 11.43
CA SER A 494 27.57 43.98 11.81
C SER A 494 26.27 43.71 11.05
N ASP A 495 25.58 44.77 10.64
CA ASP A 495 24.28 44.67 9.97
C ASP A 495 24.41 44.24 8.50
N GLN A 496 25.56 44.52 7.88
CA GLN A 496 25.83 44.11 6.49
C GLN A 496 26.06 42.60 6.37
N MET A 497 26.68 41.98 7.38
CA MET A 497 26.86 40.53 7.45
C MET A 497 25.54 39.81 7.69
N SER A 498 24.70 40.35 8.60
CA SER A 498 23.37 39.81 8.89
C SER A 498 22.43 39.87 7.67
N ALA A 499 22.52 40.92 6.84
CA ALA A 499 21.74 41.02 5.60
C ALA A 499 22.21 40.04 4.51
N GLN A 500 23.52 39.81 4.38
CA GLN A 500 24.07 38.84 3.42
C GLN A 500 23.75 37.39 3.80
N ASP A 501 23.76 37.06 5.08
CA ASP A 501 23.42 35.71 5.54
C ASP A 501 21.95 35.40 5.31
N LEU A 502 21.06 36.37 5.56
CA LEU A 502 19.62 36.24 5.32
C LEU A 502 19.30 36.09 3.82
N GLN A 503 20.05 36.77 2.96
CA GLN A 503 19.98 36.57 1.51
C GLN A 503 20.36 35.12 1.12
N LYS A 504 21.49 34.61 1.61
CA LYS A 504 21.96 33.25 1.30
C LYS A 504 20.99 32.18 1.78
N GLU A 505 20.41 32.36 2.96
CA GLU A 505 19.39 31.45 3.51
C GLU A 505 18.12 31.45 2.65
N THR A 506 17.64 32.64 2.24
CA THR A 506 16.47 32.78 1.36
C THR A 506 16.72 32.12 -0.01
N GLU A 507 17.92 32.26 -0.57
CA GLU A 507 18.28 31.65 -1.86
C GLU A 507 18.40 30.11 -1.76
N ARG A 508 18.96 29.58 -0.67
CA ARG A 508 19.00 28.13 -0.41
C ARG A 508 17.60 27.55 -0.32
N LEU A 509 16.70 28.21 0.40
CA LEU A 509 15.31 27.78 0.54
C LEU A 509 14.59 27.79 -0.82
N ALA A 510 14.79 28.83 -1.62
CA ALA A 510 14.19 28.92 -2.96
C ALA A 510 14.65 27.79 -3.90
N ARG A 511 15.94 27.42 -3.86
CA ARG A 511 16.50 26.31 -4.66
C ARG A 511 15.99 24.94 -4.19
N GLN A 512 15.88 24.74 -2.87
CA GLN A 512 15.32 23.51 -2.30
C GLN A 512 13.86 23.31 -2.74
N LEU A 513 13.06 24.37 -2.73
CA LEU A 513 11.66 24.33 -3.17
C LEU A 513 11.51 24.19 -4.70
N ASP A 514 12.41 24.77 -5.50
CA ASP A 514 12.42 24.56 -6.96
C ASP A 514 12.72 23.10 -7.32
N LYS A 515 13.66 22.47 -6.61
CA LYS A 515 13.99 21.06 -6.79
C LYS A 515 12.80 20.15 -6.47
N LEU A 516 12.16 20.39 -5.31
CA LEU A 516 10.95 19.68 -4.89
C LEU A 516 9.77 19.91 -5.85
N SER A 517 9.62 21.11 -6.39
CA SER A 517 8.60 21.44 -7.40
C SER A 517 8.77 20.61 -8.67
N ARG A 518 10.01 20.44 -9.15
CA ARG A 518 10.30 19.65 -10.35
C ARG A 518 10.17 18.16 -10.12
N GLU A 519 10.53 17.68 -8.92
CA GLU A 519 10.40 16.27 -8.54
C GLU A 519 8.92 15.86 -8.40
N ASN A 520 8.05 16.74 -7.88
CA ASN A 520 6.63 16.46 -7.64
C ASN A 520 5.67 17.07 -8.68
N ASN A 521 6.18 17.76 -9.71
CA ASN A 521 5.41 18.46 -10.75
C ASN A 521 4.35 19.45 -10.20
N ASP A 522 4.65 20.12 -9.10
CA ASP A 522 3.72 21.01 -8.40
C ASP A 522 3.89 22.47 -8.86
N ARG A 523 2.90 22.97 -9.61
CA ARG A 523 2.87 24.35 -10.13
C ARG A 523 2.85 25.41 -9.03
N GLN A 524 2.30 25.10 -7.85
CA GLN A 524 2.21 26.05 -6.74
C GLN A 524 3.56 26.20 -6.02
N MET A 525 4.32 25.12 -5.89
CA MET A 525 5.71 25.18 -5.39
C MET A 525 6.62 26.02 -6.29
N ALA A 526 6.41 25.98 -7.60
CA ALA A 526 7.12 26.85 -8.55
C ALA A 526 6.80 28.35 -8.32
N ASP A 527 5.57 28.67 -7.92
CA ASP A 527 5.17 30.04 -7.57
C ASP A 527 5.79 30.53 -6.26
N VAL A 528 5.88 29.65 -5.25
CA VAL A 528 6.57 29.95 -3.99
C VAL A 528 8.06 30.17 -4.21
N SER A 529 8.71 29.30 -5.00
CA SER A 529 10.14 29.46 -5.33
C SER A 529 10.40 30.79 -6.06
N ARG A 530 9.54 31.17 -7.01
CA ARG A 530 9.65 32.46 -7.71
C ARG A 530 9.54 33.66 -6.77
N ALA A 531 8.61 33.62 -5.80
CA ALA A 531 8.47 34.68 -4.80
C ALA A 531 9.72 34.79 -3.90
N LEU A 532 10.29 33.66 -3.45
CA LEU A 532 11.52 33.66 -2.64
C LEU A 532 12.75 34.14 -3.42
N GLN A 533 12.85 33.81 -4.71
CA GLN A 533 13.90 34.34 -5.57
C GLN A 533 13.79 35.87 -5.76
N GLN A 534 12.58 36.41 -5.81
CA GLN A 534 12.35 37.86 -5.85
C GLN A 534 12.72 38.51 -4.50
N ALA A 535 12.38 37.87 -3.38
CA ALA A 535 12.79 38.34 -2.04
C ALA A 535 14.31 38.41 -1.90
N ALA A 536 15.04 37.38 -2.32
CA ALA A 536 16.50 37.34 -2.26
C ALA A 536 17.16 38.43 -3.13
N ARG A 537 16.61 38.72 -4.31
CA ARG A 537 17.11 39.83 -5.16
C ARG A 537 16.89 41.20 -4.53
N ASN A 538 15.76 41.40 -3.87
CA ASN A 538 15.47 42.65 -3.17
C ASN A 538 16.39 42.83 -1.95
N MET A 539 16.73 41.73 -1.24
CA MET A 539 17.75 41.75 -0.17
C MET A 539 19.17 42.02 -0.69
N GLN A 540 19.50 41.53 -1.88
CA GLN A 540 20.79 41.83 -2.52
C GLN A 540 20.90 43.32 -2.90
N GLN A 541 19.82 43.91 -3.43
CA GLN A 541 19.75 45.35 -3.72
C GLN A 541 19.84 46.17 -2.43
N GLN A 542 19.28 45.67 -1.34
CA GLN A 542 19.46 46.25 -0.01
C GLN A 542 20.93 46.20 0.45
N ALA A 543 21.69 45.15 0.12
CA ALA A 543 23.11 45.05 0.52
C ALA A 543 24.07 45.93 -0.31
N GLN A 544 23.68 46.28 -1.55
CA GLN A 544 24.51 47.03 -2.51
C GLN A 544 24.07 48.49 -2.74
N GLY A 545 22.89 48.89 -2.27
CA GLY A 545 22.35 50.23 -2.47
C GLY A 545 23.04 51.29 -1.60
N GLY A 546 23.64 52.31 -2.25
CA GLY A 546 24.29 53.44 -1.58
C GLY A 546 23.35 54.52 -1.04
N ASN A 547 22.05 54.49 -1.40
CA ASN A 547 21.05 55.44 -0.92
C ASN A 547 20.12 54.79 0.12
N SER A 548 20.03 55.41 1.30
CA SER A 548 19.20 54.97 2.44
C SER A 548 17.73 54.74 2.07
N GLN A 549 17.17 55.60 1.22
CA GLN A 549 15.76 55.56 0.81
C GLN A 549 15.44 54.40 -0.14
N GLN A 550 16.36 54.04 -1.04
CA GLN A 550 16.23 52.85 -1.91
C GLN A 550 16.44 51.55 -1.12
N GLN A 551 17.33 51.57 -0.14
CA GLN A 551 17.60 50.43 0.73
C GLN A 551 16.38 50.04 1.57
N GLU A 552 15.60 51.03 2.02
CA GLU A 552 14.38 50.82 2.80
C GLU A 552 13.21 50.29 1.94
N GLN A 553 13.05 50.80 0.72
CA GLN A 553 12.06 50.27 -0.24
C GLN A 553 12.34 48.81 -0.62
N ALA A 554 13.60 48.48 -0.91
CA ALA A 554 14.00 47.11 -1.23
C ALA A 554 13.76 46.15 -0.04
N ALA A 555 13.97 46.62 1.20
CA ALA A 555 13.70 45.84 2.41
C ALA A 555 12.21 45.55 2.60
N GLN A 556 11.35 46.53 2.34
CA GLN A 556 9.89 46.37 2.41
C GLN A 556 9.37 45.41 1.34
N GLN A 557 9.85 45.54 0.10
CA GLN A 557 9.50 44.63 -0.99
C GLN A 557 9.99 43.20 -0.74
N ALA A 558 11.16 43.03 -0.12
CA ALA A 558 11.64 41.71 0.28
C ALA A 558 10.69 41.05 1.30
N LEU A 559 10.25 41.79 2.32
CA LEU A 559 9.31 41.30 3.33
C LEU A 559 7.94 40.97 2.71
N GLU A 560 7.46 41.77 1.77
CA GLU A 560 6.20 41.51 1.07
C GLU A 560 6.25 40.22 0.25
N GLN A 561 7.36 39.95 -0.44
CA GLN A 561 7.54 38.71 -1.20
C GLN A 561 7.68 37.48 -0.28
N LEU A 562 8.33 37.61 0.89
CA LEU A 562 8.32 36.56 1.92
C LEU A 562 6.89 36.27 2.39
N ASN A 563 6.12 37.29 2.76
CA ASN A 563 4.73 37.12 3.18
C ASN A 563 3.84 36.52 2.09
N ARG A 564 4.10 36.86 0.82
CA ARG A 564 3.40 36.25 -0.34
C ARG A 564 3.75 34.78 -0.49
N ALA A 565 5.03 34.42 -0.41
CA ALA A 565 5.50 33.04 -0.44
C ALA A 565 4.86 32.21 0.69
N GLN A 566 4.73 32.78 1.90
CA GLN A 566 4.06 32.15 3.03
C GLN A 566 2.57 31.87 2.76
N ARG A 567 1.86 32.83 2.16
CA ARG A 567 0.43 32.67 1.81
C ARG A 567 0.20 31.61 0.74
N LEU A 568 1.03 31.61 -0.31
CA LEU A 568 0.96 30.63 -1.39
C LEU A 568 1.24 29.21 -0.90
N LEU A 569 2.25 29.05 -0.03
CA LEU A 569 2.58 27.77 0.59
C LEU A 569 1.44 27.27 1.51
N ASN A 570 0.76 28.18 2.21
CA ASN A 570 -0.42 27.84 3.02
C ASN A 570 -1.68 27.51 2.19
N GLN A 571 -1.88 28.14 1.03
CA GLN A 571 -3.02 27.85 0.16
C GLN A 571 -2.94 26.49 -0.53
N GLY A 572 -1.74 26.04 -0.92
CA GLY A 572 -1.51 24.69 -1.45
C GLY A 572 -1.71 23.57 -0.42
N ARG A 573 -1.77 23.93 0.88
CA ARG A 573 -2.01 23.02 2.00
C ARG A 573 -3.48 22.85 2.36
N GLY A 574 -4.41 23.35 1.54
CA GLY A 574 -5.85 23.17 1.79
C GLY A 574 -6.22 21.69 1.75
N GLY A 575 -6.00 20.96 2.85
CA GLY A 575 -6.50 19.61 3.04
C GLY A 575 -8.00 19.57 2.80
N SER A 576 -8.55 18.38 2.66
CA SER A 576 -10.00 18.20 2.52
C SER A 576 -10.73 19.03 3.60
N MET A 577 -11.94 19.50 3.29
CA MET A 577 -12.77 20.20 4.29
C MET A 577 -12.85 19.42 5.62
N ASP A 578 -12.77 18.08 5.54
CA ASP A 578 -12.73 17.15 6.66
C ASP A 578 -11.48 17.33 7.54
N ASP A 579 -10.28 17.40 6.95
CA ASP A 579 -9.02 17.60 7.69
C ASP A 579 -8.99 18.95 8.42
N ARG A 580 -9.56 19.97 7.78
CA ARG A 580 -9.66 21.32 8.35
C ARG A 580 -10.68 21.36 9.49
N LEU A 581 -11.85 20.75 9.32
CA LEU A 581 -12.85 20.62 10.38
C LEU A 581 -12.37 19.78 11.56
N ALA A 582 -11.62 18.70 11.31
CA ALA A 582 -11.01 17.87 12.35
C ALA A 582 -9.96 18.65 13.17
N LYS A 583 -9.10 19.43 12.50
CA LYS A 583 -8.14 20.32 13.17
C LYS A 583 -8.84 21.40 13.99
N LEU A 584 -9.89 22.01 13.46
CA LEU A 584 -10.69 23.01 14.17
C LEU A 584 -11.41 22.41 15.38
N GLN A 585 -11.86 21.15 15.29
CA GLN A 585 -12.47 20.45 16.40
C GLN A 585 -11.47 20.22 17.54
N GLU A 586 -10.25 19.80 17.21
CA GLU A 586 -9.18 19.61 18.20
C GLU A 586 -8.73 20.94 18.82
N GLN A 587 -8.59 21.99 18.00
CA GLN A 587 -8.31 23.34 18.48
C GLN A 587 -9.43 23.86 19.41
N ALA A 588 -10.70 23.63 19.07
CA ALA A 588 -11.84 24.05 19.90
C ALA A 588 -11.87 23.32 21.25
N LYS A 589 -11.52 22.02 21.24
CA LYS A 589 -11.37 21.23 22.47
C LYS A 589 -10.23 21.78 23.34
N LYS A 590 -9.05 22.05 22.76
CA LYS A 590 -7.91 22.63 23.46
C LYS A 590 -8.23 24.01 24.05
N LEU A 591 -8.88 24.88 23.27
CA LEU A 591 -9.32 26.21 23.72
C LEU A 591 -10.30 26.12 24.89
N LYS A 592 -11.25 25.20 24.83
CA LYS A 592 -12.19 24.95 25.93
C LYS A 592 -11.45 24.47 27.19
N GLU A 593 -10.51 23.53 27.06
CA GLU A 593 -9.72 23.04 28.19
C GLU A 593 -8.88 24.15 28.83
N GLN A 594 -8.25 25.03 28.03
CA GLN A 594 -7.54 26.20 28.51
C GLN A 594 -8.47 27.21 29.20
N GLN A 595 -9.63 27.48 28.60
CA GLN A 595 -10.63 28.39 29.17
C GLN A 595 -11.24 27.85 30.47
N SER A 596 -11.41 26.53 30.60
CA SER A 596 -11.89 25.89 31.83
C SER A 596 -10.88 26.04 32.96
N LYS A 597 -9.58 25.88 32.68
CA LYS A 597 -8.50 26.17 33.65
C LYS A 597 -8.51 27.64 34.08
N ILE A 598 -8.62 28.58 33.13
CA ILE A 598 -8.72 30.02 33.42
C ILE A 598 -9.94 30.32 34.28
N ALA A 599 -11.09 29.69 34.01
CA ALA A 599 -12.31 29.86 34.77
C ALA A 599 -12.15 29.35 36.22
N ASP A 600 -11.53 28.18 36.40
CA ASP A 600 -11.26 27.61 37.72
C ASP A 600 -10.25 28.43 38.53
N GLU A 601 -9.16 28.88 37.90
CA GLU A 601 -8.15 29.74 38.54
C GLU A 601 -8.74 31.10 38.95
N THR A 602 -9.57 31.69 38.09
CA THR A 602 -10.28 32.95 38.37
C THR A 602 -11.30 32.77 39.50
N GLN A 603 -12.00 31.63 39.53
CA GLN A 603 -12.94 31.28 40.60
C GLN A 603 -12.21 31.06 41.94
N GLN A 604 -11.03 30.44 41.92
CA GLN A 604 -10.22 30.27 43.12
C GLN A 604 -9.71 31.61 43.66
N LEU A 605 -9.28 32.53 42.78
CA LEU A 605 -8.94 33.90 43.14
C LEU A 605 -10.13 34.67 43.72
N ALA A 606 -11.33 34.46 43.19
CA ALA A 606 -12.55 35.07 43.71
C ALA A 606 -12.93 34.57 45.12
N ASN A 607 -12.74 33.26 45.37
CA ASN A 607 -13.12 32.64 46.65
C ASN A 607 -12.07 32.80 47.76
N LYS A 608 -10.77 32.84 47.40
CA LYS A 608 -9.65 32.97 48.35
C LYS A 608 -8.55 33.88 47.76
N PRO A 609 -8.72 35.22 47.83
CA PRO A 609 -7.82 36.15 47.15
C PRO A 609 -6.36 36.16 47.63
N GLY A 610 -6.03 35.58 48.79
CA GLY A 610 -4.66 35.60 49.34
C GLY A 610 -4.15 37.03 49.65
N ALA A 611 -2.84 37.20 49.77
CA ALA A 611 -2.23 38.53 49.95
C ALA A 611 -2.33 39.36 48.66
N ALA A 612 -2.53 40.68 48.76
CA ALA A 612 -2.82 41.55 47.61
C ALA A 612 -1.77 41.48 46.49
N GLY A 613 -0.49 41.28 46.82
CA GLY A 613 0.59 41.12 45.83
C GLY A 613 0.56 39.79 45.06
N ASP A 614 0.15 38.70 45.71
CA ASP A 614 0.05 37.38 45.07
C ASP A 614 -1.23 37.25 44.24
N ALA A 615 -2.33 37.88 44.68
CA ALA A 615 -3.57 37.98 43.92
C ALA A 615 -3.34 38.69 42.58
N HIS A 616 -2.59 39.79 42.61
CA HIS A 616 -2.30 40.59 41.42
C HIS A 616 -1.35 39.86 40.46
N ARG A 617 -0.33 39.15 40.98
CA ARG A 617 0.56 38.33 40.14
C ARG A 617 -0.20 37.23 39.40
N ARG A 618 -1.07 36.49 40.11
CA ARG A 618 -1.91 35.44 39.50
C ARG A 618 -2.91 36.00 38.50
N ALA A 619 -3.49 37.17 38.76
CA ALA A 619 -4.36 37.85 37.80
C ALA A 619 -3.62 38.22 36.49
N GLN A 620 -2.35 38.64 36.59
CA GLN A 620 -1.50 38.89 35.42
C GLN A 620 -1.16 37.61 34.65
N GLU A 621 -0.88 36.51 35.34
CA GLU A 621 -0.66 35.19 34.72
C GLU A 621 -1.89 34.72 33.95
N ILE A 622 -3.08 34.86 34.53
CA ILE A 622 -4.35 34.53 33.87
C ILE A 622 -4.59 35.44 32.65
N ASN A 623 -4.28 36.74 32.72
CA ASN A 623 -4.42 37.64 31.57
C ASN A 623 -3.50 37.21 30.41
N GLN A 624 -2.26 36.81 30.68
CA GLN A 624 -1.36 36.29 29.64
C GLN A 624 -1.92 35.03 28.96
N GLN A 625 -2.53 34.13 29.74
CA GLN A 625 -3.18 32.94 29.19
C GLN A 625 -4.42 33.31 28.35
N LYS A 626 -5.20 34.32 28.78
CA LYS A 626 -6.37 34.83 28.04
C LYS A 626 -6.00 35.49 26.71
N ASP A 627 -4.86 36.16 26.61
CA ASP A 627 -4.38 36.72 25.35
C ASP A 627 -4.10 35.61 24.31
N GLY A 628 -3.55 34.48 24.78
CA GLY A 628 -3.40 33.27 23.99
C GLY A 628 -4.74 32.76 23.45
N VAL A 629 -5.73 32.57 24.34
CA VAL A 629 -7.08 32.11 23.99
C VAL A 629 -7.78 33.05 23.01
N GLY A 630 -7.65 34.37 23.19
CA GLY A 630 -8.23 35.37 22.29
C GLY A 630 -7.63 35.33 20.88
N SER A 631 -6.31 35.15 20.78
CA SER A 631 -5.61 35.04 19.49
C SER A 631 -5.96 33.75 18.74
N GLU A 632 -6.04 32.62 19.46
CA GLU A 632 -6.43 31.32 18.91
C GLU A 632 -7.90 31.34 18.44
N LEU A 633 -8.83 31.93 19.23
CA LEU A 633 -10.24 32.08 18.84
C LEU A 633 -10.40 32.93 17.56
N LYS A 634 -9.60 33.99 17.41
CA LYS A 634 -9.61 34.83 16.20
C LYS A 634 -9.14 34.06 14.97
N SER A 635 -8.10 33.24 15.12
CA SER A 635 -7.61 32.38 14.03
C SER A 635 -8.65 31.34 13.60
N MET A 636 -9.29 30.68 14.57
CA MET A 636 -10.37 29.73 14.36
C MET A 636 -11.57 30.35 13.67
N THR A 637 -11.94 31.58 14.03
CA THR A 637 -13.06 32.31 13.42
C THR A 637 -12.81 32.57 11.94
N ASN A 638 -11.60 32.99 11.58
CA ASN A 638 -11.23 33.25 10.18
C ASN A 638 -11.23 31.95 9.36
N GLU A 639 -10.77 30.85 9.94
CA GLU A 639 -10.76 29.55 9.28
C GLU A 639 -12.18 29.00 9.09
N LEU A 640 -13.04 29.09 10.12
CA LEU A 640 -14.46 28.75 9.99
C LEU A 640 -15.17 29.59 8.94
N GLU A 641 -14.88 30.89 8.85
CA GLU A 641 -15.44 31.79 7.83
C GLU A 641 -14.99 31.40 6.42
N SER A 642 -13.74 30.94 6.26
CA SER A 642 -13.26 30.39 4.98
C SER A 642 -13.98 29.09 4.59
N LEU A 643 -14.20 28.18 5.54
CA LEU A 643 -14.92 26.92 5.33
C LEU A 643 -16.41 27.15 5.06
N SER A 644 -16.97 28.19 5.68
CA SER A 644 -18.34 28.64 5.50
C SER A 644 -18.63 29.10 4.06
N ASN A 645 -17.59 29.48 3.32
CA ASN A 645 -17.66 29.92 1.92
C ASN A 645 -17.27 28.81 0.93
N SER A 646 -16.91 27.62 1.40
CA SER A 646 -16.61 26.48 0.54
C SER A 646 -17.87 25.96 -0.17
N GLN A 647 -17.76 25.67 -1.47
CA GLN A 647 -18.82 25.04 -2.26
C GLN A 647 -18.80 23.50 -2.20
N GLU A 648 -17.76 22.91 -1.61
CA GLU A 648 -17.47 21.47 -1.61
C GLU A 648 -18.48 20.67 -0.77
N ASN A 649 -19.02 21.24 0.31
CA ASN A 649 -20.13 20.63 1.06
C ASN A 649 -21.03 21.71 1.68
N ARG A 650 -22.22 21.91 1.11
CA ARG A 650 -23.19 22.94 1.56
C ARG A 650 -23.69 22.70 2.98
N GLU A 651 -23.85 21.46 3.41
CA GLU A 651 -24.36 21.13 4.75
C GLU A 651 -23.31 21.38 5.82
N ALA A 652 -22.07 20.93 5.59
CA ALA A 652 -20.93 21.24 6.45
C ALA A 652 -20.63 22.75 6.47
N ALA A 653 -20.75 23.44 5.33
CA ALA A 653 -20.58 24.90 5.25
C ALA A 653 -21.64 25.65 6.04
N ASN A 654 -22.91 25.22 6.00
CA ASN A 654 -23.99 25.81 6.80
C ASN A 654 -23.77 25.61 8.31
N LYS A 655 -23.23 24.46 8.72
CA LYS A 655 -22.88 24.19 10.12
C LYS A 655 -21.64 24.98 10.57
N ALA A 656 -20.64 25.16 9.69
CA ALA A 656 -19.52 26.05 9.93
C ALA A 656 -19.98 27.51 10.09
N ARG A 657 -20.95 27.98 9.28
CA ARG A 657 -21.60 29.30 9.46
C ARG A 657 -22.28 29.41 10.83
N ALA A 658 -22.94 28.36 11.29
CA ALA A 658 -23.59 28.35 12.60
C ALA A 658 -22.56 28.49 13.75
N ALA A 659 -21.39 27.85 13.63
CA ALA A 659 -20.29 28.03 14.58
C ALA A 659 -19.77 29.49 14.58
N THR A 660 -19.51 30.07 13.39
CA THR A 660 -19.11 31.48 13.26
C THR A 660 -20.16 32.44 13.84
N ASN A 661 -21.45 32.18 13.59
CA ASN A 661 -22.55 32.98 14.13
C ASN A 661 -22.65 32.86 15.66
N THR A 662 -22.28 31.72 16.24
CA THR A 662 -22.23 31.54 17.69
C THR A 662 -21.11 32.38 18.30
N ILE A 663 -19.91 32.37 17.70
CA ILE A 663 -18.77 33.19 18.14
C ILE A 663 -19.12 34.69 18.08
N LYS A 664 -19.65 35.15 16.94
CA LYS A 664 -20.02 36.56 16.72
C LYS A 664 -21.24 36.97 17.58
N GLY A 665 -22.26 36.11 17.67
CA GLY A 665 -23.52 36.38 18.36
C GLY A 665 -23.41 36.40 19.88
N GLN A 666 -22.58 35.53 20.46
CA GLN A 666 -22.27 35.56 21.90
C GLN A 666 -21.17 36.57 22.26
N GLN A 667 -20.68 37.31 21.27
CA GLN A 667 -19.59 38.30 21.39
C GLN A 667 -18.38 37.76 22.15
N LEU A 668 -18.00 36.49 21.91
CA LEU A 668 -16.97 35.82 22.70
C LEU A 668 -15.64 36.59 22.70
N GLN A 669 -15.30 37.19 21.56
CA GLN A 669 -14.12 38.05 21.44
C GLN A 669 -14.19 39.27 22.36
N ASN A 670 -15.31 40.01 22.34
CA ASN A 670 -15.50 41.17 23.23
C ASN A 670 -15.54 40.75 24.71
N ARG A 671 -16.06 39.57 25.02
CA ARG A 671 -16.13 39.06 26.40
C ARG A 671 -14.77 38.63 26.93
N ILE A 672 -13.90 38.11 26.08
CA ILE A 672 -12.49 37.84 26.43
C ILE A 672 -11.76 39.16 26.73
N GLU A 673 -11.94 40.18 25.89
CA GLU A 673 -11.37 41.53 26.10
C GLU A 673 -11.93 42.20 27.36
N GLN A 674 -13.22 42.07 27.64
CA GLN A 674 -13.83 42.54 28.88
C GLN A 674 -13.27 41.80 30.10
N GLY A 675 -13.09 40.48 30.01
CA GLY A 675 -12.47 39.68 31.06
C GLY A 675 -11.05 40.15 31.38
N HIS A 676 -10.27 40.48 30.34
CA HIS A 676 -8.93 41.04 30.50
C HIS A 676 -8.97 42.36 31.28
N GLN A 677 -9.83 43.30 30.88
CA GLN A 677 -9.98 44.60 31.57
C GLN A 677 -10.47 44.45 33.01
N ILE A 678 -11.36 43.49 33.28
CA ILE A 678 -11.87 43.23 34.63
C ILE A 678 -10.75 42.69 35.52
N LEU A 679 -9.96 41.73 35.02
CA LEU A 679 -8.85 41.12 35.75
C LEU A 679 -7.66 42.07 35.95
N GLU A 680 -7.39 42.93 34.97
CA GLU A 680 -6.34 43.95 35.06
C GLU A 680 -6.64 44.99 36.14
N ASN A 681 -7.91 45.37 36.28
CA ASN A 681 -8.38 46.32 37.31
C ASN A 681 -8.83 45.64 38.61
N ALA A 682 -8.73 44.31 38.70
CA ALA A 682 -9.18 43.56 39.87
C ALA A 682 -8.21 43.72 41.05
N THR A 683 -8.70 44.30 42.14
CA THR A 683 -8.02 44.34 43.43
C THR A 683 -8.77 43.49 44.46
N THR A 684 -8.06 43.04 45.49
CA THR A 684 -8.65 42.25 46.58
C THR A 684 -9.73 43.01 47.37
N GLN A 685 -9.84 44.33 47.20
CA GLN A 685 -10.81 45.19 47.88
C GLN A 685 -12.07 45.50 47.05
N ASN A 686 -12.02 45.37 45.72
CA ASN A 686 -13.10 45.85 44.83
C ASN A 686 -14.10 44.77 44.39
N GLY A 687 -13.89 43.50 44.71
CA GLY A 687 -14.82 42.40 44.39
C GLY A 687 -14.87 41.99 42.90
N TYR A 688 -14.00 42.56 42.06
CA TYR A 688 -13.98 42.36 40.60
C TYR A 688 -13.61 40.92 40.19
N PHE A 689 -12.91 40.18 41.05
CA PHE A 689 -12.61 38.75 40.81
C PHE A 689 -13.88 37.89 40.67
N GLY A 690 -14.96 38.23 41.39
CA GLY A 690 -16.25 37.53 41.24
C GLY A 690 -16.90 37.77 39.88
N TYR A 691 -16.83 39.01 39.38
CA TYR A 691 -17.32 39.37 38.05
C TYR A 691 -16.47 38.75 36.94
N ALA A 692 -15.15 38.70 37.12
CA ALA A 692 -14.25 37.99 36.23
C ALA A 692 -14.63 36.50 36.14
N ALA A 693 -14.78 35.83 37.28
CA ALA A 693 -15.14 34.40 37.32
C ALA A 693 -16.48 34.10 36.63
N GLN A 694 -17.48 34.97 36.81
CA GLN A 694 -18.76 34.84 36.12
C GLN A 694 -18.62 35.03 34.60
N ASN A 695 -17.79 35.99 34.17
CA ASN A 695 -17.51 36.20 32.76
C ASN A 695 -16.79 34.99 32.14
N GLU A 696 -15.78 34.44 32.82
CA GLU A 696 -15.02 33.27 32.36
C GLU A 696 -15.91 32.04 32.14
N ARG A 697 -16.82 31.74 33.07
CA ARG A 697 -17.77 30.63 32.91
C ARG A 697 -18.68 30.77 31.70
N ALA A 698 -19.09 32.00 31.41
CA ALA A 698 -19.93 32.24 30.26
C ALA A 698 -19.11 32.27 28.95
N ILE A 699 -17.80 32.51 28.97
CA ILE A 699 -16.92 32.28 27.81
C ILE A 699 -16.76 30.77 27.59
N GLU A 700 -16.53 29.99 28.65
CA GLU A 700 -16.43 28.53 28.61
C GLU A 700 -17.68 27.90 27.99
N LYS A 701 -18.87 28.31 28.42
CA LYS A 701 -20.14 27.83 27.83
C LYS A 701 -20.25 28.16 26.34
N GLY A 702 -19.78 29.33 25.93
CA GLY A 702 -19.82 29.69 24.52
C GLY A 702 -18.84 28.91 23.65
N LEU A 703 -17.64 28.60 24.18
CA LEU A 703 -16.69 27.72 23.51
C LEU A 703 -17.22 26.27 23.42
N ASP A 704 -17.97 25.80 24.41
CA ASP A 704 -18.64 24.50 24.36
C ASP A 704 -19.69 24.41 23.23
N ASP A 705 -20.48 25.48 23.04
CA ASP A 705 -21.44 25.57 21.94
C ASP A 705 -20.73 25.58 20.58
N VAL A 706 -19.63 26.33 20.47
CA VAL A 706 -18.80 26.39 19.24
C VAL A 706 -18.20 25.02 18.93
N GLN A 707 -17.62 24.34 19.92
CA GLN A 707 -17.09 22.98 19.77
C GLN A 707 -18.16 22.00 19.26
N LYS A 708 -19.38 22.08 19.80
CA LYS A 708 -20.51 21.24 19.34
C LYS A 708 -20.89 21.53 17.89
N GLN A 709 -20.93 22.80 17.47
CA GLN A 709 -21.25 23.16 16.09
C GLN A 709 -20.17 22.71 15.10
N ILE A 710 -18.88 22.81 15.50
CA ILE A 710 -17.76 22.30 14.68
C ILE A 710 -17.83 20.78 14.58
N GLY A 711 -18.11 20.07 15.67
CA GLY A 711 -18.31 18.61 15.63
C GLY A 711 -19.48 18.18 14.76
N GLN A 712 -20.58 18.95 14.74
CA GLN A 712 -21.70 18.72 13.81
C GLN A 712 -21.31 19.00 12.36
N ALA A 713 -20.51 20.04 12.09
CA ALA A 713 -19.99 20.34 10.76
C ALA A 713 -19.07 19.22 10.26
N ALA A 714 -18.15 18.73 11.11
CA ALA A 714 -17.27 17.60 10.81
C ALA A 714 -18.07 16.32 10.55
N SER A 715 -19.11 16.06 11.36
CA SER A 715 -19.99 14.91 11.17
C SER A 715 -20.81 15.01 9.87
N ALA A 716 -21.29 16.20 9.50
CA ALA A 716 -22.00 16.42 8.23
C ALA A 716 -21.06 16.31 7.02
N ALA A 717 -19.79 16.68 7.18
CA ALA A 717 -18.77 16.55 6.16
C ALA A 717 -18.43 15.07 5.87
N ASN A 718 -18.37 14.25 6.92
CA ASN A 718 -18.08 12.81 6.84
C ASN A 718 -19.31 11.94 6.46
N ASN A 719 -20.54 12.43 6.68
CA ASN A 719 -21.78 11.67 6.45
C ASN A 719 -22.52 12.01 5.14
N SER A 720 -21.86 12.57 4.13
CA SER A 720 -22.49 12.72 2.82
C SER A 720 -22.93 11.35 2.30
N GLU A 721 -24.19 11.24 1.87
CA GLU A 721 -24.76 9.99 1.31
C GLU A 721 -23.91 9.46 0.15
N GLU A 722 -23.31 10.36 -0.64
CA GLU A 722 -22.38 10.02 -1.71
C GLU A 722 -21.10 9.35 -1.17
N LYS A 723 -20.48 9.92 -0.14
CA LYS A 723 -19.27 9.34 0.48
C LYS A 723 -19.56 8.01 1.18
N LYS A 724 -20.73 7.87 1.84
CA LYS A 724 -21.14 6.59 2.44
C LYS A 724 -21.32 5.52 1.37
N GLN A 725 -21.99 5.84 0.26
CA GLN A 725 -22.17 4.90 -0.85
C GLN A 725 -20.85 4.57 -1.55
N GLN A 726 -19.96 5.54 -1.74
CA GLN A 726 -18.63 5.31 -2.30
C GLN A 726 -17.78 4.42 -1.40
N ASN A 727 -17.73 4.69 -0.09
CA ASN A 727 -16.96 3.89 0.87
C ASN A 727 -17.52 2.47 0.96
N ALA A 728 -18.85 2.34 1.01
CA ALA A 728 -19.52 1.04 1.02
C ALA A 728 -19.27 0.27 -0.27
N LEU A 729 -19.29 0.93 -1.43
CA LEU A 729 -18.96 0.32 -2.72
C LEU A 729 -17.52 -0.20 -2.72
N ASN A 730 -16.54 0.63 -2.33
CA ASN A 730 -15.14 0.23 -2.28
C ASN A 730 -14.92 -0.98 -1.34
N GLN A 731 -15.48 -0.91 -0.12
CA GLN A 731 -15.40 -2.01 0.85
C GLN A 731 -16.09 -3.28 0.36
N LEU A 732 -17.21 -3.15 -0.35
CA LEU A 732 -17.94 -4.27 -0.92
C LEU A 732 -17.17 -4.93 -2.06
N SER A 733 -16.61 -4.14 -2.98
CA SER A 733 -15.76 -4.64 -4.07
C SER A 733 -14.58 -5.43 -3.50
N GLU A 734 -13.88 -4.89 -2.48
CA GLU A 734 -12.81 -5.62 -1.80
C GLU A 734 -13.30 -6.92 -1.15
N THR A 735 -14.44 -6.87 -0.45
CA THR A 735 -15.01 -8.05 0.23
C THR A 735 -15.41 -9.12 -0.78
N LEU A 736 -15.97 -8.72 -1.92
CA LEU A 736 -16.32 -9.60 -3.03
C LEU A 736 -15.07 -10.24 -3.63
N GLN A 737 -14.03 -9.46 -3.93
CA GLN A 737 -12.74 -9.98 -4.42
C GLN A 737 -12.15 -11.03 -3.46
N ARG A 738 -12.17 -10.75 -2.15
CA ARG A 738 -11.72 -11.68 -1.11
C ARG A 738 -12.61 -12.93 -0.99
N ALA A 739 -13.91 -12.82 -1.21
CA ALA A 739 -14.81 -13.96 -1.22
C ALA A 739 -14.61 -14.84 -2.47
N GLU A 740 -14.33 -14.22 -3.61
CA GLU A 740 -14.00 -14.94 -4.85
C GLU A 740 -12.67 -15.68 -4.76
N SER A 741 -11.63 -15.04 -4.19
CA SER A 741 -10.34 -15.69 -3.95
C SER A 741 -10.50 -16.90 -3.01
N MET A 742 -11.36 -16.77 -2.00
CA MET A 742 -11.75 -17.84 -1.09
C MET A 742 -12.33 -19.04 -1.85
N GLN A 743 -13.32 -18.78 -2.71
CA GLN A 743 -13.94 -19.80 -3.53
C GLN A 743 -12.92 -20.47 -4.47
N ARG A 744 -12.05 -19.69 -5.12
CA ARG A 744 -11.00 -20.20 -6.01
C ARG A 744 -10.03 -21.12 -5.26
N ARG A 745 -9.63 -20.77 -4.03
CA ARG A 745 -8.82 -21.64 -3.17
C ARG A 745 -9.54 -22.94 -2.82
N LEU A 746 -10.81 -22.88 -2.43
CA LEU A 746 -11.61 -24.07 -2.13
C LEU A 746 -11.71 -25.03 -3.34
N GLN A 747 -11.88 -24.47 -4.55
CA GLN A 747 -11.88 -25.26 -5.79
C GLN A 747 -10.50 -25.87 -6.08
N SER A 748 -9.42 -25.14 -5.83
CA SER A 748 -8.04 -25.64 -6.03
C SER A 748 -7.69 -26.80 -5.10
N LEU A 749 -8.19 -26.79 -3.86
CA LEU A 749 -8.02 -27.89 -2.89
C LEU A 749 -8.78 -29.15 -3.34
N GLN A 750 -9.95 -28.98 -3.95
CA GLN A 750 -10.72 -30.10 -4.51
C GLN A 750 -10.02 -30.73 -5.73
N ASN A 751 -9.29 -29.92 -6.51
CA ASN A 751 -8.56 -30.35 -7.69
C ASN A 751 -7.17 -30.95 -7.39
N GLN A 752 -6.77 -31.09 -6.11
CA GLN A 752 -5.65 -31.96 -5.71
C GLN A 752 -6.15 -33.40 -5.56
N PRO A 753 -5.78 -34.35 -6.45
CA PRO A 753 -6.11 -35.74 -6.23
C PRO A 753 -5.28 -36.25 -5.05
N GLY A 754 -5.95 -36.78 -4.03
CA GLY A 754 -5.33 -37.65 -3.03
C GLY A 754 -4.79 -38.92 -3.68
N GLN A 755 -3.63 -38.84 -4.34
CA GLN A 755 -2.84 -40.00 -4.74
C GLN A 755 -1.81 -40.28 -3.65
N GLN A 756 -2.23 -41.02 -2.62
CA GLN A 756 -1.34 -41.96 -1.92
C GLN A 756 -2.05 -43.06 -1.11
N GLY A 757 -3.40 -43.12 -1.09
CA GLY A 757 -4.13 -44.13 -0.33
C GLY A 757 -4.91 -45.20 -1.12
N GLN A 758 -5.19 -45.03 -2.43
CA GLN A 758 -6.15 -45.90 -3.14
C GLN A 758 -5.62 -46.59 -4.41
N GLN A 759 -4.34 -46.43 -4.76
CA GLN A 759 -3.76 -47.13 -5.92
C GLN A 759 -3.11 -48.49 -5.60
N GLN A 760 -3.09 -48.93 -4.33
CA GLN A 760 -2.54 -50.25 -3.97
C GLN A 760 -3.60 -51.34 -3.72
N ASN A 761 -4.90 -51.07 -3.94
CA ASN A 761 -5.94 -52.09 -3.76
C ASN A 761 -6.92 -52.27 -4.94
N GLN A 762 -6.63 -51.69 -6.12
CA GLN A 762 -7.41 -51.95 -7.34
C GLN A 762 -6.63 -52.66 -8.45
N GLN A 763 -5.33 -52.93 -8.25
CA GLN A 763 -4.52 -53.68 -9.23
C GLN A 763 -4.42 -55.20 -8.93
N ALA A 764 -5.20 -55.72 -7.98
CA ALA A 764 -5.30 -57.15 -7.68
C ALA A 764 -6.66 -57.79 -8.01
N GLN A 765 -7.61 -57.07 -8.64
CA GLN A 765 -8.94 -57.63 -8.92
C GLN A 765 -9.58 -57.19 -10.25
N GLN A 766 -8.77 -56.90 -11.28
CA GLN A 766 -9.24 -56.73 -12.66
C GLN A 766 -8.37 -57.56 -13.60
N GLY A 767 -8.44 -58.87 -13.41
CA GLY A 767 -7.82 -59.88 -14.26
C GLY A 767 -8.73 -61.08 -14.42
N GLN A 768 -10.04 -60.86 -14.59
CA GLN A 768 -10.97 -61.87 -15.08
C GLN A 768 -12.29 -61.18 -15.45
N GLN A 769 -12.86 -61.63 -16.56
CA GLN A 769 -14.21 -61.35 -17.05
C GLN A 769 -14.38 -60.15 -18.00
N GLY A 770 -14.31 -60.47 -19.29
CA GLY A 770 -14.71 -59.59 -20.38
C GLY A 770 -14.66 -60.27 -21.74
N GLN A 771 -15.52 -61.27 -22.00
CA GLN A 771 -15.91 -61.65 -23.38
C GLN A 771 -17.29 -62.35 -23.39
N GLN A 772 -18.33 -61.58 -23.72
CA GLN A 772 -19.61 -61.92 -24.39
C GLN A 772 -20.55 -60.72 -24.14
N GLY A 773 -21.21 -60.07 -25.10
CA GLY A 773 -21.31 -60.18 -26.55
C GLY A 773 -22.34 -59.13 -27.04
N GLN A 774 -22.61 -59.13 -28.36
CA GLN A 774 -23.61 -58.33 -29.11
C GLN A 774 -23.17 -56.93 -29.57
N ARG A 775 -23.44 -56.46 -30.79
CA ARG A 775 -23.92 -57.02 -32.06
C ARG A 775 -23.76 -55.85 -33.05
N GLY A 776 -22.80 -55.92 -33.97
CA GLY A 776 -22.64 -54.95 -35.07
C GLY A 776 -23.15 -55.56 -36.36
N GLN A 777 -24.06 -54.89 -37.05
CA GLN A 777 -24.51 -55.22 -38.41
C GLN A 777 -23.51 -54.70 -39.45
N GLN A 778 -23.15 -55.60 -40.39
CA GLN A 778 -22.88 -55.41 -41.84
C GLN A 778 -21.96 -54.26 -42.31
N GLY A 779 -20.92 -54.49 -43.13
CA GLY A 779 -20.47 -55.74 -43.78
C GLY A 779 -19.23 -55.57 -44.69
N GLN A 780 -18.85 -56.68 -45.35
CA GLN A 780 -18.00 -56.83 -46.55
C GLN A 780 -16.52 -56.38 -46.41
N GLN A 781 -15.45 -57.13 -46.71
CA GLN A 781 -15.16 -58.24 -47.64
C GLN A 781 -13.95 -59.08 -47.13
N GLN A 782 -14.07 -60.40 -47.30
CA GLN A 782 -13.11 -61.47 -47.62
C GLN A 782 -11.56 -61.27 -47.53
N GLY A 783 -10.88 -62.21 -46.84
CA GLY A 783 -9.46 -62.56 -47.07
C GLY A 783 -8.76 -63.39 -45.97
N GLN A 784 -8.68 -64.73 -46.17
CA GLN A 784 -7.69 -65.79 -45.78
C GLN A 784 -6.58 -65.48 -44.72
N GLN A 785 -5.94 -66.39 -43.97
CA GLN A 785 -6.04 -67.80 -43.52
C GLN A 785 -4.73 -68.08 -42.71
N GLY A 786 -4.75 -68.90 -41.63
CA GLY A 786 -3.57 -69.62 -41.07
C GLY A 786 -3.19 -69.30 -39.60
N GLN A 787 -3.55 -70.14 -38.60
CA GLN A 787 -2.78 -71.25 -37.98
C GLN A 787 -1.78 -70.78 -36.88
N GLN A 788 -1.98 -71.09 -35.58
CA GLN A 788 -1.62 -72.31 -34.80
C GLN A 788 -0.52 -71.93 -33.76
N GLY A 789 -0.42 -72.34 -32.49
CA GLY A 789 -1.19 -73.15 -31.53
C GLY A 789 -0.45 -73.25 -30.16
N GLN A 790 -1.11 -73.88 -29.15
CA GLN A 790 -0.60 -74.63 -27.96
C GLN A 790 0.22 -73.90 -26.85
N GLN A 791 0.28 -74.29 -25.56
CA GLN A 791 -0.45 -75.16 -24.60
C GLN A 791 0.32 -75.13 -23.24
N GLY A 792 -0.35 -75.34 -22.09
CA GLY A 792 0.22 -75.82 -20.80
C GLY A 792 -0.38 -75.14 -19.55
N GLN A 793 -1.32 -75.72 -18.76
CA GLN A 793 -1.19 -76.71 -17.64
C GLN A 793 -0.15 -76.32 -16.57
N GLN A 794 -0.30 -76.47 -15.24
CA GLN A 794 -1.36 -76.79 -14.26
C GLN A 794 -0.66 -76.69 -12.87
N GLY A 795 -1.37 -76.36 -11.79
CA GLY A 795 -0.89 -76.56 -10.41
C GLY A 795 -1.90 -76.21 -9.31
N GLN A 796 -2.45 -77.22 -8.63
CA GLN A 796 -3.20 -77.17 -7.34
C GLN A 796 -2.18 -77.04 -6.17
N GLN A 797 -2.46 -76.77 -4.88
CA GLN A 797 -3.59 -77.05 -3.99
C GLN A 797 -3.33 -76.35 -2.62
N GLY A 798 -4.37 -76.08 -1.82
CA GLY A 798 -4.25 -75.89 -0.36
C GLY A 798 -5.43 -75.15 0.31
N GLN A 799 -6.36 -75.90 0.94
CA GLN A 799 -7.54 -75.42 1.69
C GLN A 799 -7.38 -75.62 3.22
N GLN A 800 -7.96 -74.71 4.02
CA GLN A 800 -8.84 -74.92 5.21
C GLN A 800 -8.93 -73.59 6.00
N GLY A 801 -10.03 -73.07 6.56
CA GLY A 801 -11.48 -73.36 6.65
C GLY A 801 -12.12 -72.23 7.54
N GLN A 802 -13.22 -71.57 7.12
CA GLN A 802 -14.61 -71.58 7.67
C GLN A 802 -14.78 -71.16 9.15
N GLN A 803 -15.78 -70.41 9.66
CA GLN A 803 -17.10 -69.87 9.27
C GLN A 803 -17.66 -69.18 10.57
N GLY A 804 -18.60 -68.24 10.66
CA GLY A 804 -19.55 -67.64 9.73
C GLY A 804 -20.35 -66.48 10.38
N GLN A 805 -21.51 -66.22 9.76
CA GLN A 805 -22.25 -64.95 9.65
C GLN A 805 -23.50 -64.82 10.56
N GLN A 806 -24.04 -63.58 10.57
CA GLN A 806 -25.46 -63.16 10.63
C GLN A 806 -26.24 -63.35 11.94
N GLY A 807 -27.21 -62.51 12.33
CA GLY A 807 -27.79 -61.30 11.72
C GLY A 807 -29.06 -60.84 12.48
N GLN A 808 -29.31 -59.53 12.42
CA GLN A 808 -30.60 -58.80 12.31
C GLN A 808 -31.82 -58.99 13.27
N GLN A 809 -32.24 -57.82 13.79
CA GLN A 809 -33.59 -57.19 13.71
C GLN A 809 -34.60 -57.36 14.87
N GLY A 810 -35.21 -56.23 15.29
CA GLY A 810 -36.63 -56.20 15.70
C GLY A 810 -37.06 -55.33 16.91
N GLN A 811 -37.52 -54.11 16.61
CA GLN A 811 -38.43 -53.16 17.30
C GLN A 811 -39.25 -53.55 18.56
N GLN A 812 -39.52 -52.54 19.41
CA GLN A 812 -40.85 -51.89 19.66
C GLN A 812 -41.16 -51.61 21.15
N GLY A 813 -41.75 -50.43 21.46
CA GLY A 813 -42.85 -50.34 22.44
C GLY A 813 -42.72 -49.37 23.64
N GLN A 814 -43.61 -48.37 23.66
CA GLN A 814 -43.87 -47.29 24.64
C GLN A 814 -44.43 -47.71 26.02
N GLN A 815 -44.24 -46.84 27.04
CA GLN A 815 -45.15 -46.33 28.10
C GLN A 815 -44.31 -46.06 29.38
N GLY A 816 -44.51 -45.05 30.24
CA GLY A 816 -45.50 -43.98 30.37
C GLY A 816 -45.57 -43.53 31.84
N GLN A 817 -45.56 -42.21 32.06
CA GLN A 817 -46.19 -41.44 33.16
C GLN A 817 -45.65 -41.36 34.61
N GLN A 818 -45.85 -40.12 35.13
CA GLN A 818 -45.92 -39.59 36.51
C GLN A 818 -44.60 -39.44 37.30
N GLY A 819 -44.31 -38.33 37.98
CA GLY A 819 -45.04 -37.08 38.18
C GLY A 819 -44.62 -36.38 39.50
N GLN A 820 -44.48 -35.05 39.44
CA GLN A 820 -44.74 -34.04 40.47
C GLN A 820 -43.75 -33.68 41.62
N GLN A 821 -43.56 -32.34 41.70
CA GLN A 821 -43.23 -31.45 42.84
C GLN A 821 -41.82 -31.55 43.46
N GLY A 822 -41.13 -30.45 43.79
CA GLY A 822 -41.43 -29.02 43.72
C GLY A 822 -40.39 -28.22 44.56
N GLN A 823 -40.03 -27.03 44.07
CA GLN A 823 -39.47 -25.85 44.77
C GLN A 823 -38.32 -26.00 45.80
N ALA A 824 -37.20 -25.31 45.58
CA ALA A 824 -36.92 -24.00 46.23
C ALA A 824 -35.50 -23.47 45.95
N GLN A 825 -35.44 -22.14 45.88
CA GLN A 825 -34.31 -21.21 45.80
C GLN A 825 -33.13 -21.45 46.76
N GLY A 826 -31.98 -20.89 46.39
CA GLY A 826 -31.09 -20.23 47.37
C GLY A 826 -29.61 -20.42 47.08
N GLY A 827 -28.95 -19.36 46.60
CA GLY A 827 -27.51 -19.34 46.37
C GLY A 827 -26.68 -19.22 47.66
N GLY A 828 -25.36 -19.23 47.49
CA GLY A 828 -24.42 -18.87 48.55
C GLY A 828 -23.02 -19.44 48.31
N GLN A 829 -22.07 -18.54 48.06
CA GLN A 829 -20.64 -18.76 47.95
C GLN A 829 -20.04 -19.43 49.20
N GLN A 830 -19.04 -20.29 49.01
CA GLN A 830 -17.72 -20.16 49.64
C GLN A 830 -16.77 -21.23 49.09
N GLY A 831 -15.59 -20.79 48.67
CA GLY A 831 -14.49 -21.68 48.34
C GLY A 831 -13.78 -22.14 49.61
N ASP A 832 -13.21 -23.34 49.55
CA ASP A 832 -11.89 -23.55 50.13
C ASP A 832 -11.17 -24.69 49.39
N THR A 833 -9.87 -24.50 49.37
CA THR A 833 -8.86 -25.17 48.57
C THR A 833 -8.49 -26.49 49.21
N ARG A 834 -8.46 -27.60 48.46
CA ARG A 834 -7.54 -28.74 48.72
C ARG A 834 -7.53 -29.72 47.54
N ASN A 835 -6.32 -29.89 47.03
CA ASN A 835 -5.80 -30.87 46.07
C ASN A 835 -6.57 -32.20 45.97
N PRO A 836 -6.69 -32.77 44.76
CA PRO A 836 -6.31 -34.18 44.64
C PRO A 836 -5.50 -34.49 43.37
N GLN A 837 -4.30 -35.00 43.61
CA GLN A 837 -3.59 -35.91 42.74
C GLN A 837 -4.35 -37.25 42.71
N GLY A 838 -4.77 -37.73 41.52
CA GLY A 838 -5.26 -39.11 41.36
C GLY A 838 -6.30 -39.36 40.27
N GLY A 839 -5.86 -39.43 39.01
CA GLY A 839 -6.14 -40.48 38.00
C GLY A 839 -7.59 -40.86 37.59
N LEU A 840 -7.86 -40.67 36.29
CA LEU A 840 -8.59 -41.51 35.27
C LEU A 840 -9.45 -40.62 34.34
N PRO A 841 -9.78 -40.99 33.09
CA PRO A 841 -8.98 -41.62 32.03
C PRO A 841 -9.08 -40.89 30.65
N GLY A 842 -7.95 -40.82 29.94
CA GLY A 842 -7.80 -40.77 28.47
C GLY A 842 -8.77 -39.96 27.60
N GLY A 843 -8.48 -38.68 27.39
CA GLY A 843 -8.79 -37.99 26.12
C GLY A 843 -7.58 -38.11 25.17
N PRO A 844 -7.77 -38.16 23.84
CA PRO A 844 -6.67 -38.37 22.90
C PRO A 844 -5.68 -37.20 23.00
N VAL A 845 -4.46 -37.53 23.42
CA VAL A 845 -3.29 -36.67 23.35
C VAL A 845 -2.96 -36.51 21.86
N TYR A 846 -3.23 -35.31 21.32
CA TYR A 846 -2.62 -34.90 20.07
C TYR A 846 -1.15 -34.59 20.38
N ASN A 847 -0.29 -35.56 20.08
CA ASN A 847 1.14 -35.39 20.09
C ASN A 847 1.49 -34.42 18.93
N GLY A 848 1.90 -33.20 19.29
CA GLY A 848 2.42 -32.22 18.35
C GLY A 848 3.66 -32.77 17.65
N GLY A 849 3.65 -32.71 16.32
CA GLY A 849 4.78 -33.11 15.48
C GLY A 849 4.57 -34.43 14.73
N ASP A 850 3.50 -34.54 13.93
CA ASP A 850 3.46 -35.33 12.68
C ASP A 850 2.07 -35.28 11.99
N ALA A 851 1.57 -34.06 11.72
CA ALA A 851 0.34 -33.89 10.93
C ALA A 851 0.45 -32.82 9.82
N THR A 852 1.67 -32.53 9.36
CA THR A 852 1.93 -31.64 8.21
C THR A 852 2.44 -32.45 7.03
N GLY A 853 1.59 -33.33 6.51
CA GLY A 853 1.68 -33.69 5.10
C GLY A 853 1.22 -32.49 4.24
N PRO A 854 1.86 -32.20 3.10
CA PRO A 854 1.44 -31.12 2.21
C PRO A 854 0.01 -31.40 1.71
N GLY A 855 -0.96 -30.59 2.14
CA GLY A 855 -2.34 -30.60 1.61
C GLY A 855 -3.50 -30.68 2.62
N SER A 856 -3.27 -30.83 3.92
CA SER A 856 -4.39 -30.85 4.89
C SER A 856 -4.65 -29.47 5.50
N TYR A 857 -5.54 -28.70 4.87
CA TYR A 857 -5.97 -27.39 5.36
C TYR A 857 -6.91 -27.53 6.58
N ASP A 858 -6.57 -26.94 7.72
CA ASP A 858 -7.35 -27.04 8.98
C ASP A 858 -8.74 -26.39 8.85
N PRO A 859 -9.86 -27.10 9.15
CA PRO A 859 -11.22 -26.55 9.10
C PRO A 859 -11.43 -25.28 9.94
N ARG A 860 -10.68 -25.09 11.02
CA ARG A 860 -10.75 -23.88 11.87
C ARG A 860 -10.29 -22.63 11.11
N GLN A 861 -9.33 -22.77 10.19
CA GLN A 861 -8.82 -21.68 9.35
C GLN A 861 -9.94 -21.06 8.52
N TRP A 862 -10.76 -21.90 7.89
CA TRP A 862 -11.92 -21.46 7.12
C TRP A 862 -12.96 -20.76 7.98
N GLN A 863 -13.26 -21.33 9.16
CA GLN A 863 -14.23 -20.73 10.06
C GLN A 863 -13.83 -19.30 10.44
N ARG A 864 -12.54 -19.06 10.72
CA ARG A 864 -12.01 -17.73 11.02
C ARG A 864 -12.12 -16.80 9.83
N GLU A 865 -11.78 -17.25 8.63
CA GLU A 865 -11.89 -16.44 7.41
C GLU A 865 -13.35 -16.03 7.13
N PHE A 866 -14.31 -16.96 7.27
CA PHE A 866 -15.74 -16.65 7.16
C PHE A 866 -16.22 -15.63 8.20
N GLN A 867 -15.73 -15.73 9.44
CA GLN A 867 -16.05 -14.74 10.48
C GLN A 867 -15.51 -13.35 10.12
N GLN A 868 -14.32 -13.26 9.52
CA GLN A 868 -13.77 -11.99 9.04
C GLN A 868 -14.65 -11.38 7.95
N ARG A 869 -15.07 -12.15 6.94
CA ARG A 869 -16.00 -11.67 5.89
C ARG A 869 -17.35 -11.21 6.46
N LEU A 870 -17.87 -11.94 7.46
CA LEU A 870 -19.11 -11.55 8.13
C LEU A 870 -18.97 -10.22 8.87
N ASN A 871 -17.82 -9.98 9.50
CA ASN A 871 -17.55 -8.70 10.17
C ASN A 871 -17.43 -7.56 9.15
N GLU A 872 -16.71 -7.78 8.04
CA GLU A 872 -16.59 -6.80 6.94
C GLU A 872 -17.96 -6.40 6.39
N ILE A 873 -18.85 -7.36 6.11
CA ILE A 873 -20.22 -7.08 5.63
C ILE A 873 -21.04 -6.28 6.65
N ARG A 874 -20.90 -6.59 7.94
CA ARG A 874 -21.58 -5.84 9.01
C ARG A 874 -21.04 -4.43 9.16
N GLU A 875 -19.75 -4.22 8.96
CA GLU A 875 -19.14 -2.88 8.94
C GLU A 875 -19.70 -2.03 7.78
N ILE A 876 -19.80 -2.62 6.58
CA ILE A 876 -20.43 -1.97 5.42
C ILE A 876 -21.89 -1.60 5.73
N GLN A 877 -22.65 -2.53 6.31
CA GLN A 877 -24.05 -2.30 6.71
C GLN A 877 -24.19 -1.17 7.74
N ASN A 878 -23.29 -1.12 8.73
CA ASN A 878 -23.28 -0.05 9.73
C ASN A 878 -22.93 1.31 9.10
N GLY A 879 -22.06 1.32 8.07
CA GLY A 879 -21.67 2.53 7.34
C GLY A 879 -22.78 3.13 6.46
N LEU A 880 -23.58 2.27 5.80
CA LEU A 880 -24.74 2.70 4.98
C LEU A 880 -25.95 3.11 5.83
N GLY A 881 -26.07 2.55 7.04
CA GLY A 881 -27.19 2.80 7.94
C GLY A 881 -28.41 1.91 7.66
N ARG A 882 -29.25 1.71 8.69
CA ARG A 882 -30.35 0.72 8.68
C ARG A 882 -31.48 1.00 7.67
N ASN A 883 -31.55 2.21 7.12
CA ASN A 883 -32.65 2.63 6.24
C ASN A 883 -32.31 2.50 4.75
N ASP A 884 -31.06 2.18 4.40
CA ASP A 884 -30.67 1.96 3.01
C ASP A 884 -31.26 0.63 2.50
N PRO A 885 -31.86 0.57 1.30
CA PRO A 885 -32.36 -0.67 0.69
C PRO A 885 -31.26 -1.76 0.60
N VAL A 886 -30.02 -1.38 0.33
CA VAL A 886 -28.86 -2.29 0.23
C VAL A 886 -28.56 -2.98 1.57
N SER A 887 -28.79 -2.28 2.69
CA SER A 887 -28.53 -2.84 4.02
C SER A 887 -29.36 -4.10 4.32
N ARG A 888 -30.54 -4.25 3.71
CA ARG A 888 -31.38 -5.46 3.88
C ARG A 888 -30.86 -6.64 3.07
N GLU A 889 -30.29 -6.38 1.91
CA GLU A 889 -29.70 -7.44 1.08
C GLU A 889 -28.39 -7.94 1.70
N LEU A 890 -27.56 -7.03 2.23
CA LEU A 890 -26.37 -7.37 3.01
C LEU A 890 -26.72 -8.21 4.25
N GLU A 891 -27.88 -7.99 4.89
CA GLU A 891 -28.34 -8.80 6.02
C GLU A 891 -28.68 -10.25 5.60
N GLN A 892 -29.23 -10.45 4.41
CA GLN A 892 -29.48 -11.80 3.87
C GLN A 892 -28.16 -12.54 3.61
N VAL A 893 -27.17 -11.84 3.02
CA VAL A 893 -25.82 -12.40 2.80
C VAL A 893 -25.13 -12.73 4.12
N ALA A 894 -25.22 -11.83 5.11
CA ALA A 894 -24.69 -12.08 6.45
C ALA A 894 -25.33 -13.30 7.12
N GLY A 895 -26.65 -13.49 6.94
CA GLY A 895 -27.37 -14.67 7.40
C GLY A 895 -26.91 -15.96 6.72
N ALA A 896 -26.70 -15.94 5.40
CA ALA A 896 -26.18 -17.07 4.63
C ALA A 896 -24.76 -17.45 5.08
N LEU A 897 -23.86 -16.46 5.25
CA LEU A 897 -22.52 -16.65 5.80
C LEU A 897 -22.54 -17.27 7.20
N GLN A 898 -23.43 -16.79 8.08
CA GLN A 898 -23.58 -17.34 9.42
C GLN A 898 -24.07 -18.79 9.39
N GLY A 899 -24.96 -19.14 8.45
CA GLY A 899 -25.39 -20.51 8.20
C GLY A 899 -24.25 -21.41 7.73
N LEU A 900 -23.35 -20.91 6.88
CA LEU A 900 -22.15 -21.65 6.46
C LEU A 900 -21.18 -21.86 7.64
N ILE A 901 -20.94 -20.85 8.48
CA ILE A 901 -20.09 -20.99 9.67
C ILE A 901 -20.58 -22.10 10.60
N GLN A 902 -21.91 -22.23 10.78
CA GLN A 902 -22.50 -23.27 11.63
C GLN A 902 -22.40 -24.68 11.01
N ASN A 903 -22.57 -24.77 9.68
CA ASN A 903 -22.56 -26.04 8.95
C ASN A 903 -21.14 -26.52 8.59
N SER A 904 -20.16 -25.61 8.51
CA SER A 904 -18.78 -25.88 8.08
C SER A 904 -17.91 -26.57 9.16
N ARG A 905 -18.52 -27.07 10.25
CA ARG A 905 -17.85 -27.96 11.22
C ARG A 905 -17.42 -29.31 10.62
N ALA A 906 -17.78 -29.61 9.37
CA ALA A 906 -17.23 -30.70 8.57
C ALA A 906 -16.51 -30.10 7.34
N GLY A 907 -15.18 -30.20 7.33
CA GLY A 907 -14.31 -29.53 6.36
C GLY A 907 -14.58 -29.87 4.90
N GLY A 908 -14.35 -28.89 4.01
CA GLY A 908 -14.10 -29.10 2.59
C GLY A 908 -15.22 -29.73 1.74
N ASN A 909 -16.50 -29.59 2.13
CA ASN A 909 -17.61 -30.18 1.36
C ASN A 909 -17.85 -29.46 0.02
N PRO A 910 -18.00 -30.18 -1.12
CA PRO A 910 -18.33 -29.60 -2.43
C PRO A 910 -19.62 -28.77 -2.43
N GLN A 911 -20.59 -29.16 -1.61
CA GLN A 911 -21.84 -28.42 -1.42
C GLN A 911 -21.64 -27.05 -0.74
N ALA A 912 -20.56 -26.85 0.03
CA ALA A 912 -20.26 -25.56 0.64
C ALA A 912 -19.72 -24.56 -0.39
N ILE A 913 -18.94 -25.03 -1.38
CA ILE A 913 -18.42 -24.21 -2.48
C ILE A 913 -19.57 -23.75 -3.38
N GLU A 914 -20.47 -24.67 -3.75
CA GLU A 914 -21.64 -24.34 -4.58
C GLU A 914 -22.62 -23.39 -3.84
N LYS A 915 -22.85 -23.61 -2.55
CA LYS A 915 -23.64 -22.69 -1.72
C LYS A 915 -22.97 -21.33 -1.58
N MET A 916 -21.65 -21.26 -1.47
CA MET A 916 -20.92 -19.99 -1.40
C MET A 916 -21.07 -19.18 -2.69
N ALA A 917 -20.93 -19.81 -3.85
CA ALA A 917 -21.15 -19.16 -5.14
C ALA A 917 -22.57 -18.58 -5.24
N GLN A 918 -23.58 -19.41 -4.98
CA GLN A 918 -24.99 -19.07 -5.21
C GLN A 918 -25.59 -18.14 -4.13
N GLN A 919 -25.19 -18.28 -2.87
CA GLN A 919 -25.83 -17.59 -1.74
C GLN A 919 -25.05 -16.40 -1.22
N ILE A 920 -23.79 -16.21 -1.64
CA ILE A 920 -22.93 -15.13 -1.17
C ILE A 920 -22.40 -14.30 -2.34
N LEU A 921 -21.70 -14.90 -3.30
CA LEU A 921 -21.09 -14.13 -4.40
C LEU A 921 -22.12 -13.50 -5.33
N ASP A 922 -23.13 -14.26 -5.76
CA ASP A 922 -24.13 -13.75 -6.70
C ASP A 922 -24.95 -12.58 -6.11
N PRO A 923 -25.45 -12.64 -4.86
CA PRO A 923 -26.07 -11.48 -4.21
C PRO A 923 -25.11 -10.29 -4.04
N LEU A 924 -23.85 -10.51 -3.63
CA LEU A 924 -22.88 -9.42 -3.45
C LEU A 924 -22.59 -8.67 -4.76
N ARG A 925 -22.47 -9.37 -5.89
CA ARG A 925 -22.35 -8.76 -7.22
C ARG A 925 -23.58 -7.92 -7.58
N GLY A 926 -24.78 -8.40 -7.25
CA GLY A 926 -26.02 -7.64 -7.43
C GLY A 926 -26.03 -6.34 -6.64
N ILE A 927 -25.62 -6.41 -5.37
CA ILE A 927 -25.55 -5.27 -4.46
C ILE A 927 -24.51 -4.24 -4.95
N GLU A 928 -23.34 -4.68 -5.40
CA GLU A 928 -22.29 -3.81 -5.95
C GLU A 928 -22.80 -3.02 -7.16
N LEU A 929 -23.52 -3.69 -8.07
CA LEU A 929 -24.13 -3.03 -9.22
C LEU A 929 -25.19 -2.00 -8.79
N GLU A 930 -26.00 -2.30 -7.77
CA GLU A 930 -26.99 -1.36 -7.26
C GLU A 930 -26.35 -0.12 -6.60
N LEU A 931 -25.32 -0.32 -5.76
CA LEU A 931 -24.55 0.77 -5.15
C LEU A 931 -23.83 1.63 -6.20
N SER A 932 -23.23 1.02 -7.22
CA SER A 932 -22.57 1.77 -8.29
C SER A 932 -23.59 2.62 -9.06
N ARG A 933 -24.80 2.11 -9.28
CA ARG A 933 -25.89 2.83 -9.95
C ARG A 933 -26.45 3.95 -9.06
N SER A 934 -26.62 3.73 -7.76
CA SER A 934 -27.10 4.75 -6.83
C SER A 934 -26.11 5.91 -6.73
N LEU A 935 -24.81 5.60 -6.66
CA LEU A 935 -23.74 6.58 -6.66
C LEU A 935 -23.72 7.42 -7.96
N GLN A 936 -23.85 6.78 -9.13
CA GLN A 936 -23.96 7.49 -10.40
C GLN A 936 -25.17 8.44 -10.45
N LEU A 937 -26.31 8.04 -9.87
CA LEU A 937 -27.50 8.89 -9.78
C LEU A 937 -27.31 10.09 -8.83
N LEU A 938 -26.55 9.92 -7.74
CA LEU A 938 -26.17 11.02 -6.84
C LEU A 938 -25.24 12.01 -7.55
N LEU A 939 -24.20 11.51 -8.20
CA LEU A 939 -23.26 12.31 -9.00
C LEU A 939 -23.96 13.05 -10.14
N ALA A 940 -24.92 12.41 -10.81
CA ALA A 940 -25.72 13.03 -11.86
C ALA A 940 -26.66 14.13 -11.31
N LYS A 941 -27.22 13.97 -10.11
CA LYS A 941 -28.06 14.99 -9.45
C LYS A 941 -27.27 16.23 -9.05
N GLU A 942 -25.99 16.12 -8.69
CA GLU A 942 -25.13 17.28 -8.45
C GLU A 942 -24.78 18.03 -9.74
N ASN A 943 -24.50 17.31 -10.83
CA ASN A 943 -24.23 17.93 -12.13
C ASN A 943 -25.46 18.68 -12.68
N ILE A 944 -26.68 18.17 -12.45
CA ILE A 944 -27.91 18.83 -12.91
C ILE A 944 -28.29 20.05 -12.04
N ARG A 945 -27.81 20.15 -10.80
CA ARG A 945 -28.08 21.30 -9.90
C ARG A 945 -27.03 22.41 -9.97
N SER A 946 -25.94 22.21 -10.69
CA SER A 946 -24.88 23.21 -10.93
C SER A 946 -25.13 24.07 -12.16
N ALA A 947 -26.14 23.74 -12.98
CA ALA A 947 -26.64 24.58 -14.06
C ALA A 947 -27.80 25.45 -13.56
N GLN A 948 -27.47 26.57 -12.92
CA GLN A 948 -28.44 27.63 -12.69
C GLN A 948 -28.51 28.48 -13.97
N GLU A 949 -29.64 28.33 -14.69
CA GLU A 949 -30.23 29.28 -15.65
C GLU A 949 -29.28 29.98 -16.64
N ASP A 950 -29.02 29.31 -17.77
CA ASP A 950 -28.96 30.02 -19.05
C ASP A 950 -30.30 29.76 -19.76
N GLU A 951 -31.17 30.78 -19.79
CA GLU A 951 -32.34 30.78 -20.66
C GLU A 951 -31.90 30.48 -22.09
N ILE A 952 -32.37 29.37 -22.66
CA ILE A 952 -32.21 29.07 -24.08
C ILE A 952 -32.84 30.23 -24.85
N PRO A 953 -32.09 30.99 -25.67
CA PRO A 953 -32.65 32.11 -26.43
C PRO A 953 -33.81 31.61 -27.29
N GLN A 954 -34.97 32.28 -27.24
CA GLN A 954 -36.22 31.84 -27.89
C GLN A 954 -36.08 31.53 -29.40
N GLY A 955 -35.03 32.01 -30.06
CA GLY A 955 -34.69 31.65 -31.44
C GLY A 955 -34.31 30.17 -31.63
N TYR A 956 -33.75 29.51 -30.61
CA TYR A 956 -33.30 28.12 -30.70
C TYR A 956 -34.43 27.11 -30.51
N GLN A 957 -35.48 27.45 -29.74
CA GLN A 957 -36.67 26.60 -29.61
C GLN A 957 -37.41 26.45 -30.95
N LYS A 958 -37.53 27.52 -31.74
CA LYS A 958 -38.19 27.46 -33.05
C LYS A 958 -37.43 26.61 -34.07
N LEU A 959 -36.10 26.62 -34.03
CA LEU A 959 -35.26 25.82 -34.94
C LEU A 959 -35.30 24.33 -34.58
N VAL A 960 -35.38 24.00 -33.28
CA VAL A 960 -35.54 22.61 -32.81
C VAL A 960 -36.95 22.10 -33.12
N GLU A 961 -37.99 22.92 -32.96
CA GLU A 961 -39.34 22.57 -33.40
C GLU A 961 -39.44 22.34 -34.91
N GLU A 962 -38.82 23.19 -35.75
CA GLU A 962 -38.79 22.97 -37.20
C GLU A 962 -38.01 21.71 -37.60
N TYR A 963 -36.95 21.37 -36.88
CA TYR A 963 -36.16 20.16 -37.12
C TYR A 963 -36.98 18.89 -36.82
N TYR A 964 -37.68 18.84 -35.68
CA TYR A 964 -38.54 17.70 -35.35
C TYR A 964 -39.81 17.65 -36.19
N LYS A 965 -40.35 18.80 -36.63
CA LYS A 965 -41.50 18.85 -37.54
C LYS A 965 -41.14 18.31 -38.94
N LYS A 966 -39.91 18.56 -39.41
CA LYS A 966 -39.37 17.95 -40.65
C LYS A 966 -39.07 16.47 -40.52
N LEU A 967 -38.65 15.99 -39.34
CA LEU A 967 -38.43 14.57 -39.08
C LEU A 967 -39.73 13.77 -38.91
N SER A 968 -40.81 14.43 -38.49
CA SER A 968 -42.10 13.77 -38.16
C SER A 968 -43.07 13.56 -39.33
N ASN A 969 -42.73 14.00 -40.55
CA ASN A 969 -43.65 13.93 -41.69
C ASN A 969 -43.33 12.68 -42.57
N PRO A 970 -44.14 11.61 -42.55
CA PRO A 970 -43.75 10.32 -43.16
C PRO A 970 -44.10 10.19 -44.66
N ASN A 971 -44.38 11.28 -45.39
CA ASN A 971 -44.79 11.19 -46.79
C ASN A 971 -44.14 12.24 -47.68
N SER A 972 -43.00 11.87 -48.28
CA SER A 972 -42.67 12.22 -49.67
C SER A 972 -41.40 11.45 -50.11
N LYS A 973 -41.57 10.18 -50.48
CA LYS A 973 -40.78 9.63 -51.59
C LYS A 973 -41.40 10.17 -52.88
N GLN A 974 -40.67 11.00 -53.60
CA GLN A 974 -40.51 10.92 -55.06
C GLN A 974 -39.26 11.69 -55.48
#